data_AF-A0A9D6CGS7-F1
#
_entry.id   AF-A0A9D6CGS7-F1
#
_cell.length_a   1.000
_cell.length_b   1.000
_cell.length_c   1.000
_cell.angle_alpha   90.00
_cell.angle_beta   90.00
_cell.angle_gamma   90.00
#
_symmetry.space_group_name_H-M   'P 1'
#
loop_
_entity.id
_entity.type
_entity.pdbx_description
1 polymer ?
#
loop_
_entity_poly.entity_id
_entity_poly.type
_entity_poly.pdbx_seq_one_letter_code
_entity_poly.pdbx_strand_id
1 'polypeptide(L)'
;MRPPVRLSCVFALSALMLAPQGDGAVPSVDSQPADDARAAASPRAVVDTLPRRPGPIGVGIEPGEEGTERGVVVAGVLAGSDAAKAGLQTRDRILKVSGRAITGRESFVRALREVGAGNSAELRVERGAETLTMRVPLTARFETVEGSAVRYGSVEVQRGYRLRTITTVPEVSPRQREGRHPAFLYVQGIICDTIDRPTMPDAVDTRIIHTLAKEGFVTMRVDKPGLGDSEGPDCSEIGFHEELEGYEAALRALAAMPEVDPSRIYVFGHSMGGVMAPYLAKNGLVRGSIVYGTLARTWFEYELENARRQTELAGATPAQVTEALQAQAKASAMILVEKKTLGDVWERWPELRQPSQGLMLSETHMSTRHMRFFHELQDIDIAGAWAESKGAVLALWGEYDWVASLEDHERIAALVNARENGAGTVLTMPKADHAFTTHATLLASRVLMGEGTWDEDLPKRVLEWVAAVETGVRAPWQPEVETKEEIEAVVREVMSEIDLATGLPGWRKLPTEPYAGKQDDIVFSSPSTGFYGNGAGRIFRTRDGGETWQKVFDKPGTFVRCLATIGERVVVMGNIGPGYFPGVTDATPLYRSEDGGDTWEPVTAIEGAPVVGLCALTVVDVPFVNAGNLDTRPRIVGVGRVGGPTAYIWSDDLGKSWRQSKLPDIAAMAFDVHFLDESRGFIASSTHADVAQSNGLILATDDGGTTWREVYRSTRPFETTWKLSFPTDETGYCTLQSYDPDTSAKARFVLKTSDGGKSWWEVPLVSDHAVRPFGIAFVDEDRGWVGAMPHGFQTIDGGLTWTKTEFGNAVNKIRILPIGEGFVAYAIGVEVHKASALPAADERDR
;
A
#
# COMPACT_ATOMS: atom_id res chain seq x y z
N MET A 1 27.09 -19.89 12.73
CA MET A 1 26.06 -19.41 13.67
C MET A 1 25.97 -17.90 13.54
N ARG A 2 25.02 -17.41 12.72
CA ARG A 2 24.68 -15.99 12.57
C ARG A 2 23.49 -15.70 13.50
N PRO A 3 23.35 -14.50 14.09
CA PRO A 3 22.27 -14.23 15.03
C PRO A 3 20.92 -14.17 14.29
N PRO A 4 19.81 -14.49 14.96
CA PRO A 4 18.47 -14.38 14.37
C PRO A 4 18.12 -12.90 14.16
N VAL A 5 17.56 -12.62 12.99
CA VAL A 5 16.87 -11.35 12.69
C VAL A 5 15.68 -11.27 13.66
N ARG A 6 15.70 -10.31 14.59
CA ARG A 6 14.60 -10.10 15.55
C ARG A 6 13.45 -9.40 14.82
N LEU A 7 12.25 -10.01 14.84
CA LEU A 7 11.00 -9.39 14.40
C LEU A 7 10.66 -8.21 15.32
N SER A 8 10.53 -7.01 14.76
CA SER A 8 9.99 -5.82 15.45
C SER A 8 8.53 -5.53 15.07
N CYS A 9 7.80 -6.54 14.59
CA CYS A 9 6.43 -6.40 14.07
C CYS A 9 5.38 -6.83 15.09
N VAL A 10 5.10 -5.99 16.09
CA VAL A 10 3.83 -6.03 16.82
C VAL A 10 3.53 -4.58 17.24
N PHE A 11 2.46 -3.96 16.74
CA PHE A 11 2.09 -2.53 16.93
C PHE A 11 2.82 -1.54 16.00
N ALA A 12 2.11 -1.21 14.91
CA ALA A 12 2.41 -0.21 13.88
C ALA A 12 2.57 1.26 14.37
N LEU A 13 2.46 1.54 15.67
CA LEU A 13 2.82 2.85 16.25
C LEU A 13 4.17 2.88 16.98
N SER A 14 4.83 1.73 17.15
CA SER A 14 6.16 1.64 17.77
C SER A 14 7.31 2.08 16.84
N ALA A 15 7.00 2.37 15.56
CA ALA A 15 7.98 2.86 14.57
C ALA A 15 8.10 4.41 14.54
N LEU A 16 7.50 5.12 15.49
CA LEU A 16 7.86 6.51 15.75
C LEU A 16 9.14 6.55 16.62
N MET A 17 10.25 6.84 15.96
CA MET A 17 11.58 7.20 16.52
C MET A 17 12.52 6.05 16.89
N LEU A 18 13.35 5.64 15.92
CA LEU A 18 14.62 4.96 16.18
C LEU A 18 15.77 5.99 16.24
N ALA A 19 16.07 6.46 17.46
CA ALA A 19 17.41 6.83 17.92
C ALA A 19 17.48 6.59 19.45
N PRO A 20 18.63 6.14 20.00
CA PRO A 20 18.66 5.09 21.02
C PRO A 20 18.56 5.66 22.44
N GLN A 21 17.74 5.08 23.34
CA GLN A 21 17.95 5.19 24.79
C GLN A 21 17.59 3.92 25.55
N GLY A 22 18.39 3.69 26.60
CA GLY A 22 18.59 2.41 27.28
C GLY A 22 17.50 2.01 28.26
N ASP A 23 17.48 0.71 28.51
CA ASP A 23 16.54 -0.02 29.36
C ASP A 23 16.67 0.34 30.85
N GLY A 24 15.53 0.42 31.53
CA GLY A 24 15.46 0.46 33.01
C GLY A 24 14.01 0.47 33.51
N ALA A 25 13.49 -0.69 33.94
CA ALA A 25 12.16 -0.86 34.52
C ALA A 25 12.16 -0.65 36.04
N VAL A 26 11.13 0.00 36.61
CA VAL A 26 10.84 0.07 38.07
C VAL A 26 9.31 0.30 38.30
N PRO A 27 8.70 -0.01 39.48
CA PRO A 27 7.41 -0.70 39.58
C PRO A 27 6.25 0.17 40.11
N SER A 28 5.04 -0.40 40.04
CA SER A 28 3.77 0.15 40.54
C SER A 28 3.70 0.30 42.06
N VAL A 29 3.06 1.37 42.55
CA VAL A 29 2.62 1.50 43.96
C VAL A 29 1.17 2.00 44.02
N ASP A 30 0.40 1.31 44.87
CA ASP A 30 -1.03 1.41 45.15
C ASP A 30 -1.59 2.80 45.49
N SER A 31 -2.84 2.99 45.08
CA SER A 31 -3.73 4.10 45.42
C SER A 31 -4.37 3.95 46.81
N GLN A 32 -4.44 5.04 47.57
CA GLN A 32 -5.42 5.24 48.67
C GLN A 32 -5.91 6.70 48.72
N PRO A 33 -7.10 6.96 49.31
CA PRO A 33 -8.05 7.97 48.82
C PRO A 33 -7.95 9.34 49.51
N ALA A 34 -8.59 10.30 48.84
CA ALA A 34 -8.73 11.71 49.19
C ALA A 34 -9.49 11.95 50.51
N ASP A 35 -9.10 13.04 51.19
CA ASP A 35 -9.87 13.65 52.28
C ASP A 35 -10.22 15.10 51.94
N ASP A 36 -11.49 15.43 52.22
CA ASP A 36 -12.20 16.68 51.95
C ASP A 36 -11.71 17.88 52.76
N ALA A 37 -11.73 19.07 52.14
CA ALA A 37 -12.08 20.31 52.84
C ALA A 37 -12.58 21.39 51.87
N ARG A 38 -13.90 21.50 51.74
CA ARG A 38 -14.59 22.69 51.19
C ARG A 38 -14.52 23.84 52.20
N ALA A 39 -14.14 25.03 51.73
CA ALA A 39 -14.49 26.29 52.37
C ALA A 39 -15.01 27.28 51.31
N ALA A 40 -16.23 27.75 51.53
CA ALA A 40 -16.96 28.66 50.66
C ALA A 40 -16.48 30.11 50.78
N ALA A 41 -16.35 30.80 49.65
CA ALA A 41 -16.40 32.25 49.57
C ALA A 41 -16.97 32.67 48.19
N SER A 42 -18.00 33.53 48.20
CA SER A 42 -18.36 34.40 47.07
C SER A 42 -18.07 35.84 47.49
N PRO A 43 -18.05 36.89 46.63
CA PRO A 43 -18.13 36.94 45.16
C PRO A 43 -17.09 37.89 44.50
N ARG A 44 -16.70 37.63 43.25
CA ARG A 44 -16.25 38.66 42.29
C ARG A 44 -16.29 38.04 40.89
N ALA A 45 -16.80 38.75 39.90
CA ALA A 45 -16.68 38.36 38.49
C ALA A 45 -15.20 38.47 38.10
N VAL A 46 -14.44 37.42 38.43
CA VAL A 46 -13.09 37.17 37.93
C VAL A 46 -13.29 36.61 36.53
N VAL A 47 -12.58 37.15 35.55
CA VAL A 47 -12.41 36.46 34.26
C VAL A 47 -11.66 35.18 34.60
N ASP A 48 -12.40 34.08 34.73
CA ASP A 48 -11.93 32.81 35.29
C ASP A 48 -11.05 32.09 34.27
N THR A 49 -9.80 32.54 34.18
CA THR A 49 -8.81 31.96 33.27
C THR A 49 -7.93 30.99 34.05
N LEU A 50 -7.80 29.76 33.52
CA LEU A 50 -6.77 28.82 33.97
C LEU A 50 -5.40 29.53 34.12
N PRO A 51 -4.55 29.13 35.08
CA PRO A 51 -3.22 29.71 35.24
C PRO A 51 -2.36 29.43 33.99
N ARG A 52 -1.43 30.33 33.70
CA ARG A 52 -0.48 30.14 32.58
C ARG A 52 0.76 29.38 33.08
N ARG A 53 1.13 28.28 32.42
CA ARG A 53 2.38 27.58 32.70
C ARG A 53 3.60 28.44 32.33
N PRO A 54 4.71 28.29 33.06
CA PRO A 54 5.95 28.96 32.70
C PRO A 54 6.48 28.40 31.37
N GLY A 55 7.08 29.26 30.55
CA GLY A 55 7.80 28.80 29.37
C GLY A 55 9.02 27.95 29.72
N PRO A 56 9.61 27.24 28.74
CA PRO A 56 10.87 26.55 28.97
C PRO A 56 11.92 27.56 29.43
N ILE A 57 12.59 27.27 30.54
CA ILE A 57 13.63 28.17 31.09
C ILE A 57 14.88 28.22 30.21
N GLY A 58 14.97 27.36 29.18
CA GLY A 58 16.05 27.33 28.19
C GLY A 58 17.25 26.47 28.59
N VAL A 59 17.01 25.36 29.30
CA VAL A 59 18.04 24.35 29.58
C VAL A 59 17.78 23.08 28.78
N GLY A 60 18.83 22.52 28.17
CA GLY A 60 18.87 21.12 27.75
C GLY A 60 19.29 20.25 28.93
N ILE A 61 18.70 19.08 29.09
CA ILE A 61 18.99 18.15 30.21
C ILE A 61 19.68 16.91 29.64
N GLU A 62 20.75 16.44 30.29
CA GLU A 62 21.42 15.19 29.91
C GLU A 62 20.46 14.01 30.13
N PRO A 63 20.49 12.98 29.26
CA PRO A 63 19.79 11.74 29.50
C PRO A 63 20.22 11.11 30.84
N GLY A 64 19.28 10.82 31.73
CA GLY A 64 19.56 10.23 33.04
C GLY A 64 18.39 9.40 33.54
N GLU A 65 18.67 8.47 34.46
CA GLU A 65 17.67 7.59 35.08
C GLU A 65 16.63 8.40 35.85
N GLU A 66 15.37 8.33 35.40
CA GLU A 66 14.22 8.87 36.14
C GLU A 66 14.01 8.15 37.46
N GLY A 67 13.59 8.87 38.49
CA GLY A 67 13.39 8.31 39.84
C GLY A 67 14.66 8.24 40.69
N THR A 68 15.80 8.75 40.21
CA THR A 68 17.01 8.87 41.04
C THR A 68 16.98 10.18 41.82
N GLU A 69 17.22 10.17 43.13
CA GLU A 69 17.32 11.41 43.96
C GLU A 69 18.54 12.30 43.64
N ARG A 70 19.12 12.15 42.44
CA ARG A 70 20.38 12.77 42.01
C ARG A 70 20.19 14.04 41.17
N GLY A 71 18.97 14.56 41.04
CA GLY A 71 18.69 15.76 40.25
C GLY A 71 18.87 15.59 38.74
N VAL A 72 18.68 16.67 37.99
CA VAL A 72 18.88 16.70 36.53
C VAL A 72 20.14 17.47 36.16
N VAL A 73 20.92 16.97 35.20
CA VAL A 73 22.16 17.63 34.74
C VAL A 73 21.87 18.49 33.51
N VAL A 74 22.35 19.72 33.50
CA VAL A 74 22.21 20.66 32.39
C VAL A 74 23.21 20.31 31.30
N ALA A 75 22.72 19.79 30.17
CA ALA A 75 23.50 19.50 28.97
C ALA A 75 23.86 20.77 28.18
N GLY A 76 23.06 21.83 28.31
CA GLY A 76 23.26 23.08 27.61
C GLY A 76 22.32 24.17 28.09
N VAL A 77 22.71 25.43 27.90
CA VAL A 77 21.91 26.60 28.24
C VAL A 77 21.75 27.48 27.02
N LEU A 78 20.51 27.74 26.63
CA LEU A 78 20.17 28.57 25.47
C LEU A 78 20.50 30.03 25.77
N ALA A 79 21.25 30.69 24.90
CA ALA A 79 21.59 32.11 25.05
C ALA A 79 20.33 32.99 25.12
N GLY A 80 20.32 33.96 26.04
CA GLY A 80 19.19 34.89 26.24
C GLY A 80 17.97 34.29 26.97
N SER A 81 18.01 33.01 27.36
CA SER A 81 16.97 32.34 28.13
C SER A 81 16.90 32.81 29.59
N ASP A 82 15.82 32.43 30.28
CA ASP A 82 15.66 32.74 31.70
C ASP A 82 16.72 32.03 32.56
N ALA A 83 17.13 30.83 32.17
CA ALA A 83 18.25 30.11 32.76
C ALA A 83 19.59 30.83 32.54
N ALA A 84 19.87 31.30 31.31
CA ALA A 84 21.08 32.05 31.02
C ALA A 84 21.15 33.36 31.82
N LYS A 85 20.04 34.10 31.90
CA LYS A 85 19.93 35.34 32.70
C LYS A 85 20.12 35.09 34.19
N ALA A 86 19.67 33.94 34.69
CA ALA A 86 19.88 33.51 36.07
C ALA A 86 21.28 32.95 36.33
N GLY A 87 22.09 32.75 35.28
CA GLY A 87 23.49 32.32 35.36
C GLY A 87 23.71 30.80 35.37
N LEU A 88 22.71 29.99 34.99
CA LEU A 88 22.89 28.54 34.82
C LEU A 88 23.92 28.26 33.73
N GLN A 89 24.68 27.19 33.91
CA GLN A 89 25.77 26.77 33.03
C GLN A 89 25.64 25.29 32.66
N THR A 90 26.26 24.90 31.55
CA THR A 90 26.41 23.49 31.18
C THR A 90 27.15 22.75 32.30
N ARG A 91 26.73 21.51 32.58
CA ARG A 91 27.15 20.64 33.69
C ARG A 91 26.63 21.01 35.09
N ASP A 92 25.85 22.07 35.22
CA ASP A 92 25.11 22.32 36.46
C ASP A 92 24.14 21.15 36.74
N ARG A 93 24.09 20.69 37.99
CA ARG A 93 23.13 19.65 38.43
C ARG A 93 22.05 20.28 39.30
N ILE A 94 20.81 20.30 38.82
CA ILE A 94 19.66 20.87 39.52
C ILE A 94 19.09 19.82 40.47
N LEU A 95 19.25 20.05 41.78
CA LEU A 95 18.84 19.14 42.86
C LEU A 95 17.44 19.45 43.38
N LYS A 96 17.06 20.74 43.43
CA LYS A 96 15.75 21.18 43.93
C LYS A 96 15.19 22.34 43.12
N VAL A 97 13.87 22.41 43.04
CA VAL A 97 13.09 23.56 42.52
C VAL A 97 12.13 24.00 43.63
N SER A 98 12.30 25.21 44.13
CA SER A 98 11.49 25.84 45.19
C SER A 98 11.23 24.92 46.38
N GLY A 99 12.30 24.25 46.86
CA GLY A 99 12.28 23.32 47.98
C GLY A 99 11.94 21.86 47.63
N ARG A 100 11.37 21.60 46.45
CA ARG A 100 11.00 20.26 45.99
C ARG A 100 12.21 19.53 45.40
N ALA A 101 12.43 18.28 45.83
CA ALA A 101 13.50 17.45 45.30
C ALA A 101 13.21 17.08 43.84
N ILE A 102 14.26 17.16 43.01
CA ILE A 102 14.19 16.77 41.61
C ILE A 102 14.77 15.38 41.48
N THR A 103 13.96 14.45 41.00
CA THR A 103 14.29 13.04 40.81
C THR A 103 14.41 12.65 39.33
N GLY A 104 14.28 13.61 38.42
CA GLY A 104 14.28 13.38 36.99
C GLY A 104 13.61 14.51 36.21
N ARG A 105 13.57 14.38 34.88
CA ARG A 105 13.04 15.39 33.96
C ARG A 105 11.58 15.74 34.25
N GLU A 106 10.72 14.75 34.46
CA GLU A 106 9.30 15.00 34.76
C GLU A 106 9.10 15.77 36.07
N SER A 107 9.78 15.36 37.14
CA SER A 107 9.71 16.05 38.43
C SER A 107 10.20 17.50 38.34
N PHE A 108 11.20 17.74 37.48
CA PHE A 108 11.72 19.08 37.20
C PHE A 108 10.68 19.95 36.48
N VAL A 109 10.10 19.45 35.39
CA VAL A 109 9.06 20.17 34.63
C VAL A 109 7.83 20.43 35.51
N ARG A 110 7.39 19.44 36.30
CA ARG A 110 6.26 19.56 37.23
C ARG A 110 6.52 20.60 38.31
N ALA A 111 7.69 20.58 38.95
CA ALA A 111 8.03 21.54 39.99
C ALA A 111 8.11 22.98 39.45
N LEU A 112 8.58 23.18 38.22
CA LEU A 112 8.51 24.48 37.57
C LEU A 112 7.05 24.91 37.30
N ARG A 113 6.19 24.00 36.81
CA ARG A 113 4.76 24.26 36.57
C ARG A 113 4.04 24.69 37.85
N GLU A 114 4.34 24.06 38.99
CA GLU A 114 3.75 24.41 40.31
C GLU A 114 4.15 25.80 40.80
N VAL A 115 5.38 26.25 40.52
CA VAL A 115 5.79 27.63 40.83
C VAL A 115 4.98 28.64 40.01
N GLY A 116 4.56 28.26 38.80
CA GLY A 116 3.68 29.06 37.94
C GLY A 116 4.39 30.18 37.19
N ALA A 117 3.83 30.60 36.05
CA ALA A 117 4.38 31.70 35.28
C ALA A 117 4.24 33.06 35.99
N GLY A 118 5.18 33.96 35.74
CA GLY A 118 5.27 35.28 36.38
C GLY A 118 5.98 35.27 37.73
N ASN A 119 6.21 34.09 38.31
CA ASN A 119 6.99 33.91 39.53
C ASN A 119 8.47 33.64 39.22
N SER A 120 9.27 33.35 40.24
CA SER A 120 10.64 32.87 40.05
C SER A 120 10.84 31.57 40.83
N ALA A 121 11.41 30.57 40.19
CA ALA A 121 11.81 29.34 40.83
C ALA A 121 13.15 29.52 41.54
N GLU A 122 13.25 29.00 42.75
CA GLU A 122 14.53 28.87 43.44
C GLU A 122 15.15 27.51 43.09
N LEU A 123 16.24 27.50 42.35
CA LEU A 123 16.96 26.30 41.99
C LEU A 123 18.14 26.08 42.92
N ARG A 124 18.20 24.91 43.55
CA ARG A 124 19.41 24.46 44.23
C ARG A 124 20.24 23.66 43.22
N VAL A 125 21.42 24.16 42.90
CA VAL A 125 22.28 23.68 41.82
C VAL A 125 23.63 23.28 42.36
N GLU A 126 24.16 22.14 41.94
CA GLU A 126 25.54 21.72 42.19
C GLU A 126 26.40 22.03 40.96
N ARG A 127 27.46 22.81 41.16
CA ARG A 127 28.43 23.21 40.13
C ARG A 127 29.83 22.83 40.61
N GLY A 128 30.39 21.76 40.05
CA GLY A 128 31.64 21.19 40.55
C GLY A 128 31.47 20.70 41.99
N ALA A 129 32.24 21.27 42.93
CA ALA A 129 32.14 20.95 44.37
C ALA A 129 31.25 21.94 45.15
N GLU A 130 30.71 22.96 44.51
CA GLU A 130 29.93 24.02 45.16
C GLU A 130 28.43 23.79 44.99
N THR A 131 27.64 24.11 46.03
CA THR A 131 26.18 24.19 45.93
C THR A 131 25.73 25.63 45.89
N LEU A 132 25.09 26.02 44.80
CA LEU A 132 24.56 27.35 44.53
C LEU A 132 23.04 27.34 44.69
N THR A 133 22.48 28.49 45.06
CA THR A 133 21.03 28.74 44.99
C THR A 133 20.80 29.86 43.99
N MET A 134 20.00 29.57 42.98
CA MET A 134 19.81 30.44 41.81
C MET A 134 18.34 30.76 41.66
N ARG A 135 18.00 32.03 41.49
CA ARG A 135 16.61 32.45 41.29
C ARG A 135 16.37 32.64 39.80
N VAL A 136 15.56 31.75 39.22
CA VAL A 136 15.26 31.74 37.79
C VAL A 136 13.87 32.34 37.57
N PRO A 137 13.73 33.46 36.86
CA PRO A 137 12.41 33.97 36.52
C PRO A 137 11.69 32.97 35.61
N LEU A 138 10.40 32.78 35.84
CA LEU A 138 9.58 31.86 35.07
C LEU A 138 8.64 32.65 34.16
N THR A 139 9.16 33.07 33.01
CA THR A 139 8.41 33.93 32.09
C THR A 139 7.30 33.14 31.40
N ALA A 140 6.06 33.64 31.47
CA ALA A 140 4.96 33.13 30.66
C ALA A 140 5.29 33.30 29.17
N ARG A 141 4.96 32.28 28.36
CA ARG A 141 5.06 32.38 26.90
C ARG A 141 3.66 32.36 26.31
N PHE A 142 3.43 33.23 25.34
CA PHE A 142 2.18 33.32 24.61
C PHE A 142 2.52 33.20 23.13
N GLU A 143 1.67 32.49 22.42
CA GLU A 143 1.74 32.44 20.98
C GLU A 143 1.36 33.81 20.41
N THR A 144 2.03 34.18 19.32
CA THR A 144 1.80 35.42 18.61
C THR A 144 1.56 35.10 17.13
N VAL A 145 0.49 35.65 16.57
CA VAL A 145 0.16 35.51 15.15
C VAL A 145 0.01 36.92 14.58
N GLU A 146 0.79 37.24 13.55
CA GLU A 146 0.75 38.55 12.91
C GLU A 146 -0.68 38.89 12.42
N GLY A 147 -1.16 40.09 12.74
CA GLY A 147 -2.50 40.56 12.37
C GLY A 147 -3.66 39.87 13.12
N SER A 148 -3.39 39.17 14.23
CA SER A 148 -4.41 38.47 15.02
C SER A 148 -4.17 38.60 16.52
N ALA A 149 -5.26 38.64 17.29
CA ALA A 149 -5.23 38.54 18.74
C ALA A 149 -5.34 37.07 19.17
N VAL A 150 -4.31 36.54 19.84
CA VAL A 150 -4.34 35.20 20.45
C VAL A 150 -4.84 35.31 21.89
N ARG A 151 -5.90 34.56 22.21
CA ARG A 151 -6.56 34.55 23.53
C ARG A 151 -6.44 33.18 24.16
N TYR A 152 -5.96 33.16 25.41
CA TYR A 152 -5.89 31.95 26.23
C TYR A 152 -7.10 31.93 27.16
N GLY A 153 -8.07 31.08 26.84
CA GLY A 153 -9.32 30.92 27.57
C GLY A 153 -9.42 29.57 28.26
N SER A 154 -10.63 29.20 28.66
CA SER A 154 -10.93 27.85 29.11
C SER A 154 -12.38 27.48 28.86
N VAL A 155 -12.65 26.18 28.78
CA VAL A 155 -14.00 25.60 28.71
C VAL A 155 -14.18 24.60 29.84
N GLU A 156 -15.35 24.62 30.48
CA GLU A 156 -15.71 23.63 31.49
C GLU A 156 -16.37 22.43 30.81
N VAL A 157 -15.90 21.23 31.14
CA VAL A 157 -16.52 19.97 30.69
C VAL A 157 -17.58 19.52 31.70
N GLN A 158 -18.48 18.59 31.32
CA GLN A 158 -19.57 18.13 32.21
C GLN A 158 -19.03 17.48 33.49
N ARG A 159 -17.81 16.92 33.41
CA ARG A 159 -17.08 16.34 34.55
C ARG A 159 -16.50 17.35 35.54
N GLY A 160 -16.71 18.66 35.33
CA GLY A 160 -16.44 19.70 36.33
C GLY A 160 -14.98 20.17 36.43
N TYR A 161 -14.14 19.87 35.44
CA TYR A 161 -12.82 20.47 35.28
C TYR A 161 -12.76 21.34 34.02
N ARG A 162 -11.75 22.21 33.94
CA ARG A 162 -11.61 23.16 32.84
C ARG A 162 -10.46 22.76 31.91
N LEU A 163 -10.70 22.89 30.61
CA LEU A 163 -9.70 22.67 29.57
C LEU A 163 -9.24 24.01 28.99
N ARG A 164 -7.94 24.14 28.77
CA ARG A 164 -7.33 25.33 28.18
C ARG A 164 -7.73 25.43 26.71
N THR A 165 -8.29 26.58 26.32
CA THR A 165 -8.47 26.93 24.91
C THR A 165 -7.48 27.99 24.46
N ILE A 166 -7.07 27.89 23.20
CA ILE A 166 -6.24 28.88 22.51
C ILE A 166 -7.04 29.33 21.30
N THR A 167 -7.47 30.58 21.31
CA THR A 167 -8.31 31.15 20.26
C THR A 167 -7.58 32.28 19.56
N THR A 168 -7.39 32.15 18.25
CA THR A 168 -6.78 33.20 17.43
C THR A 168 -7.88 33.93 16.69
N VAL A 169 -8.01 35.24 16.97
CA VAL A 169 -9.04 36.11 16.41
C VAL A 169 -8.36 37.13 15.48
N PRO A 170 -8.62 37.09 14.16
CA PRO A 170 -8.04 38.05 13.23
C PRO A 170 -8.53 39.47 13.51
N GLU A 171 -7.61 40.45 13.51
CA GLU A 171 -7.95 41.85 13.76
C GLU A 171 -8.76 42.45 12.60
N VAL A 172 -8.43 42.03 11.38
CA VAL A 172 -9.13 42.38 10.14
C VAL A 172 -9.37 41.09 9.38
N SER A 173 -10.59 40.89 8.88
CA SER A 173 -10.91 39.72 8.07
C SER A 173 -11.75 40.12 6.86
N PRO A 174 -11.31 39.80 5.62
CA PRO A 174 -12.11 39.99 4.42
C PRO A 174 -13.33 39.04 4.38
N ARG A 175 -13.41 38.08 5.32
CA ARG A 175 -14.47 37.06 5.40
C ARG A 175 -15.55 37.39 6.42
N GLN A 176 -15.45 38.53 7.11
CA GLN A 176 -16.47 38.97 8.04
C GLN A 176 -17.80 39.22 7.33
N ARG A 177 -18.89 38.75 7.93
CA ARG A 177 -20.27 39.07 7.53
C ARG A 177 -20.99 39.60 8.76
N GLU A 178 -21.59 40.79 8.65
CA GLU A 178 -22.28 41.44 9.78
C GLU A 178 -21.41 41.57 11.05
N GLY A 179 -20.10 41.78 10.88
CA GLY A 179 -19.14 41.90 11.99
C GLY A 179 -18.74 40.57 12.65
N ARG A 180 -19.13 39.42 12.09
CA ARG A 180 -18.79 38.07 12.58
C ARG A 180 -17.93 37.28 11.60
N HIS A 181 -17.00 36.50 12.13
CA HIS A 181 -16.04 35.69 11.40
C HIS A 181 -16.53 34.25 11.18
N PRO A 182 -16.13 33.59 10.09
CA PRO A 182 -16.18 32.12 10.05
C PRO A 182 -15.13 31.55 11.00
N ALA A 183 -15.30 30.30 11.45
CA ALA A 183 -14.44 29.73 12.47
C ALA A 183 -14.03 28.28 12.23
N PHE A 184 -12.87 27.89 12.75
CA PHE A 184 -12.36 26.52 12.77
C PHE A 184 -12.11 26.04 14.21
N LEU A 185 -12.56 24.82 14.53
CA LEU A 185 -12.07 24.05 15.67
C LEU A 185 -11.07 23.00 15.18
N TYR A 186 -9.86 23.00 15.72
CA TYR A 186 -8.86 21.96 15.44
C TYR A 186 -8.94 20.82 16.46
N VAL A 187 -8.93 19.59 15.96
CA VAL A 187 -8.97 18.36 16.76
C VAL A 187 -7.70 17.56 16.47
N GLN A 188 -6.88 17.35 17.49
CA GLN A 188 -5.54 16.80 17.35
C GLN A 188 -5.54 15.27 17.21
N GLY A 189 -4.39 14.71 16.80
CA GLY A 189 -4.20 13.26 16.68
C GLY A 189 -4.16 12.49 18.01
N ILE A 190 -3.84 11.20 17.93
CA ILE A 190 -3.99 10.24 19.06
C ILE A 190 -3.10 10.56 20.26
N ILE A 191 -1.90 11.10 20.02
CA ILE A 191 -0.86 11.30 21.03
C ILE A 191 -1.31 12.30 22.10
N CYS A 192 -1.02 11.96 23.36
CA CYS A 192 -1.14 12.87 24.49
C CYS A 192 0.05 13.83 24.51
N ASP A 193 -0.07 14.92 23.77
CA ASP A 193 0.83 16.07 23.86
C ASP A 193 0.04 17.38 23.81
N THR A 194 0.61 18.42 24.39
CA THR A 194 0.01 19.75 24.45
C THR A 194 0.01 20.42 23.08
N ILE A 195 -1.13 21.03 22.74
CA ILE A 195 -1.31 21.81 21.50
C ILE A 195 -0.87 23.27 21.65
N ASP A 196 -0.60 23.69 22.89
CA ASP A 196 -0.02 24.99 23.20
C ASP A 196 1.49 24.97 22.94
N ARG A 197 1.95 25.58 21.84
CA ARG A 197 3.38 25.55 21.45
C ARG A 197 3.91 26.95 21.10
N PRO A 198 3.92 27.90 22.05
CA PRO A 198 4.24 29.30 21.78
C PRO A 198 5.68 29.55 21.31
N THR A 199 6.57 28.56 21.47
CA THR A 199 7.97 28.62 21.03
C THR A 199 8.25 27.79 19.78
N MET A 200 7.24 27.11 19.22
CA MET A 200 7.35 26.32 17.99
C MET A 200 6.21 26.74 17.04
N PRO A 201 6.20 27.99 16.56
CA PRO A 201 5.13 28.49 15.69
C PRO A 201 5.06 27.74 14.35
N ASP A 202 6.14 27.06 13.96
CA ASP A 202 6.25 26.25 12.75
C ASP A 202 5.91 24.77 12.97
N ALA A 203 5.50 24.37 14.18
CA ALA A 203 4.97 23.04 14.41
C ALA A 203 3.75 22.81 13.50
N VAL A 204 3.67 21.63 12.90
CA VAL A 204 2.77 21.35 11.76
C VAL A 204 1.29 21.61 12.06
N ASP A 205 0.85 21.29 13.27
CA ASP A 205 -0.49 21.53 13.82
C ASP A 205 -0.76 23.02 14.13
N THR A 206 0.26 23.74 14.54
CA THR A 206 0.20 25.18 14.80
C THR A 206 0.20 25.99 13.50
N ARG A 207 0.97 25.55 12.51
CA ARG A 207 1.14 26.22 11.21
C ARG A 207 -0.14 26.24 10.38
N ILE A 208 -0.89 25.14 10.31
CA ILE A 208 -2.20 25.12 9.61
C ILE A 208 -3.16 26.14 10.25
N ILE A 209 -3.20 26.18 11.58
CA ILE A 209 -4.09 27.06 12.34
C ILE A 209 -3.72 28.53 12.23
N HIS A 210 -2.43 28.85 12.24
CA HIS A 210 -1.96 30.21 11.97
C HIS A 210 -2.30 30.65 10.56
N THR A 211 -2.17 29.75 9.57
CA THR A 211 -2.46 30.08 8.18
C THR A 211 -3.95 30.37 7.99
N LEU A 212 -4.84 29.55 8.56
CA LEU A 212 -6.28 29.79 8.53
C LEU A 212 -6.68 31.08 9.26
N ALA A 213 -6.01 31.40 10.38
CA ALA A 213 -6.24 32.67 11.07
C ALA A 213 -5.84 33.88 10.22
N LYS A 214 -4.67 33.84 9.57
CA LYS A 214 -4.24 34.91 8.63
C LYS A 214 -5.21 35.12 7.47
N GLU A 215 -5.92 34.07 7.07
CA GLU A 215 -6.95 34.10 6.03
C GLU A 215 -8.33 34.59 6.52
N GLY A 216 -8.40 35.05 7.77
CA GLY A 216 -9.55 35.75 8.33
C GLY A 216 -10.54 34.87 9.11
N PHE A 217 -10.18 33.64 9.46
CA PHE A 217 -10.98 32.75 10.30
C PHE A 217 -10.62 32.91 11.78
N VAL A 218 -11.63 32.84 12.66
CA VAL A 218 -11.36 32.58 14.08
C VAL A 218 -10.96 31.12 14.21
N THR A 219 -9.83 30.82 14.84
CA THR A 219 -9.42 29.43 15.06
C THR A 219 -9.34 29.11 16.54
N MET A 220 -9.77 27.91 16.93
CA MET A 220 -9.70 27.44 18.30
C MET A 220 -9.02 26.07 18.37
N ARG A 221 -8.11 25.94 19.33
CA ARG A 221 -7.55 24.67 19.80
C ARG A 221 -7.91 24.49 21.29
N VAL A 222 -7.97 23.25 21.74
CA VAL A 222 -8.15 22.90 23.16
C VAL A 222 -7.11 21.85 23.55
N ASP A 223 -6.41 22.07 24.67
CA ASP A 223 -5.52 21.07 25.25
C ASP A 223 -6.37 19.94 25.86
N LYS A 224 -5.97 18.68 25.64
CA LYS A 224 -6.60 17.52 26.29
C LYS A 224 -6.50 17.61 27.83
N PRO A 225 -7.35 16.89 28.59
CA PRO A 225 -7.27 16.83 30.05
C PRO A 225 -5.84 16.57 30.56
N GLY A 226 -5.44 17.30 31.61
CA GLY A 226 -4.12 17.16 32.25
C GLY A 226 -2.92 17.72 31.45
N LEU A 227 -3.07 17.97 30.15
CA LEU A 227 -2.02 18.52 29.30
C LEU A 227 -1.96 20.04 29.32
N GLY A 228 -0.78 20.61 29.06
CA GLY A 228 -0.62 22.05 28.92
C GLY A 228 -1.02 22.82 30.17
N ASP A 229 -2.04 23.66 30.06
CA ASP A 229 -2.67 24.37 31.19
C ASP A 229 -4.02 23.75 31.61
N SER A 230 -4.50 22.72 30.91
CA SER A 230 -5.76 22.05 31.23
C SER A 230 -5.71 21.37 32.59
N GLU A 231 -6.85 21.44 33.30
CA GLU A 231 -7.15 20.61 34.46
C GLU A 231 -7.63 19.22 34.00
N GLY A 232 -8.05 18.40 34.96
CA GLY A 232 -8.59 17.07 34.72
C GLY A 232 -7.56 15.97 34.90
N PRO A 233 -7.99 14.71 34.70
CA PRO A 233 -7.11 13.54 34.75
C PRO A 233 -5.97 13.64 33.72
N ASP A 234 -4.91 12.88 33.95
CA ASP A 234 -3.82 12.73 32.97
C ASP A 234 -4.38 12.20 31.64
N CYS A 235 -4.06 12.83 30.52
CA CYS A 235 -4.50 12.42 29.19
C CYS A 235 -4.17 10.95 28.89
N SER A 236 -3.06 10.45 29.41
CA SER A 236 -2.70 9.04 29.20
C SER A 236 -3.74 8.08 29.77
N GLU A 237 -4.47 8.49 30.81
CA GLU A 237 -5.43 7.66 31.54
C GLU A 237 -6.88 7.79 31.06
N ILE A 238 -7.19 8.75 30.17
CA ILE A 238 -8.57 9.00 29.72
C ILE A 238 -9.02 8.09 28.57
N GLY A 239 -10.31 7.76 28.56
CA GLY A 239 -10.98 7.06 27.47
C GLY A 239 -11.26 7.96 26.24
N PHE A 240 -11.74 7.36 25.15
CA PHE A 240 -12.12 8.07 23.92
C PHE A 240 -13.26 9.05 24.18
N HIS A 241 -14.28 8.64 24.95
CA HIS A 241 -15.45 9.48 25.23
C HIS A 241 -15.12 10.68 26.11
N GLU A 242 -14.22 10.50 27.08
CA GLU A 242 -13.73 11.57 27.97
C GLU A 242 -12.95 12.64 27.20
N GLU A 243 -12.22 12.25 26.16
CA GLU A 243 -11.54 13.20 25.27
C GLU A 243 -12.52 13.92 24.34
N LEU A 244 -13.46 13.19 23.72
CA LEU A 244 -14.48 13.77 22.84
C LEU A 244 -15.31 14.85 23.54
N GLU A 245 -15.66 14.64 24.82
CA GLU A 245 -16.37 15.60 25.67
C GLU A 245 -15.67 16.98 25.72
N GLY A 246 -14.34 16.99 25.76
CA GLY A 246 -13.53 18.21 25.75
C GLY A 246 -13.67 19.00 24.44
N TYR A 247 -13.64 18.30 23.30
CA TYR A 247 -13.83 18.91 22.00
C TYR A 247 -15.27 19.39 21.77
N GLU A 248 -16.27 18.68 22.31
CA GLU A 248 -17.65 19.15 22.29
C GLU A 248 -17.84 20.44 23.10
N ALA A 249 -17.22 20.54 24.27
CA ALA A 249 -17.23 21.75 25.09
C ALA A 249 -16.57 22.93 24.37
N ALA A 250 -15.42 22.68 23.72
CA ALA A 250 -14.74 23.67 22.89
C ALA A 250 -15.60 24.14 21.70
N LEU A 251 -16.26 23.22 20.98
CA LEU A 251 -17.15 23.55 19.87
C LEU A 251 -18.32 24.45 20.32
N ARG A 252 -18.96 24.10 21.44
CA ARG A 252 -20.06 24.91 22.01
C ARG A 252 -19.57 26.31 22.41
N ALA A 253 -18.39 26.41 23.02
CA ALA A 253 -17.81 27.69 23.39
C ALA A 253 -17.45 28.55 22.18
N LEU A 254 -16.86 27.94 21.14
CA LEU A 254 -16.57 28.61 19.87
C LEU A 254 -17.85 29.16 19.23
N ALA A 255 -18.91 28.36 19.18
CA ALA A 255 -20.20 28.78 18.63
C ALA A 255 -20.89 29.89 19.42
N ALA A 256 -20.59 30.01 20.72
CA ALA A 256 -21.15 31.04 21.59
C ALA A 256 -20.37 32.38 21.56
N MET A 257 -19.22 32.43 20.88
CA MET A 257 -18.43 33.67 20.79
C MET A 257 -19.18 34.74 19.99
N PRO A 258 -19.26 35.99 20.48
CA PRO A 258 -19.96 37.06 19.78
C PRO A 258 -19.32 37.43 18.43
N GLU A 259 -18.01 37.18 18.29
CA GLU A 259 -17.27 37.41 17.04
C GLU A 259 -17.44 36.28 16.02
N VAL A 260 -18.02 35.13 16.38
CA VAL A 260 -18.16 33.96 15.50
C VAL A 260 -19.54 33.92 14.88
N ASP A 261 -19.59 33.63 13.58
CA ASP A 261 -20.81 33.32 12.86
C ASP A 261 -21.20 31.86 13.12
N PRO A 262 -22.29 31.59 13.88
CA PRO A 262 -22.65 30.22 14.26
C PRO A 262 -23.09 29.35 13.07
N SER A 263 -23.32 29.94 11.89
CA SER A 263 -23.65 29.20 10.66
C SER A 263 -22.43 28.81 9.83
N ARG A 264 -21.23 29.27 10.21
CA ARG A 264 -19.98 29.10 9.45
C ARG A 264 -18.85 28.59 10.34
N ILE A 265 -19.12 27.53 11.08
CA ILE A 265 -18.14 26.82 11.92
C ILE A 265 -17.71 25.54 11.21
N TYR A 266 -16.41 25.32 11.14
CA TYR A 266 -15.78 24.17 10.53
C TYR A 266 -14.95 23.40 11.57
N VAL A 267 -14.82 22.09 11.39
CA VAL A 267 -13.92 21.25 12.20
C VAL A 267 -12.77 20.79 11.32
N PHE A 268 -11.54 20.90 11.81
CA PHE A 268 -10.36 20.27 11.18
C PHE A 268 -9.86 19.14 12.09
N GLY A 269 -10.04 17.90 11.67
CA GLY A 269 -9.65 16.70 12.41
C GLY A 269 -8.42 16.04 11.82
N HIS A 270 -7.32 16.01 12.56
CA HIS A 270 -6.10 15.30 12.15
C HIS A 270 -6.04 13.90 12.76
N SER A 271 -5.83 12.87 11.93
CA SER A 271 -5.65 11.49 12.41
C SER A 271 -6.83 11.04 13.29
N MET A 272 -6.61 10.75 14.57
CA MET A 272 -7.69 10.47 15.54
C MET A 272 -8.74 11.59 15.65
N GLY A 273 -8.35 12.84 15.44
CA GLY A 273 -9.30 13.96 15.37
C GLY A 273 -10.30 13.84 14.22
N GLY A 274 -9.93 13.15 13.13
CA GLY A 274 -10.84 12.79 12.05
C GLY A 274 -11.88 11.73 12.45
N VAL A 275 -11.54 10.83 13.38
CA VAL A 275 -12.49 9.87 13.97
C VAL A 275 -13.49 10.58 14.88
N MET A 276 -13.08 11.64 15.58
CA MET A 276 -13.94 12.45 16.45
C MET A 276 -14.81 13.46 15.68
N ALA A 277 -14.35 13.94 14.52
CA ALA A 277 -15.05 14.92 13.69
C ALA A 277 -16.53 14.60 13.39
N PRO A 278 -16.93 13.36 13.00
CA PRO A 278 -18.34 13.07 12.72
C PRO A 278 -19.24 13.21 13.95
N TYR A 279 -18.72 12.91 15.15
CA TYR A 279 -19.47 13.04 16.41
C TYR A 279 -19.70 14.51 16.77
N LEU A 280 -18.69 15.36 16.57
CA LEU A 280 -18.81 16.81 16.75
C LEU A 280 -19.81 17.44 15.76
N ALA A 281 -19.93 16.84 14.57
CA ALA A 281 -20.79 17.32 13.49
C ALA A 281 -22.26 16.83 13.58
N LYS A 282 -22.67 16.06 14.60
CA LYS A 282 -24.04 15.53 14.69
C LYS A 282 -25.12 16.59 14.97
N ASN A 283 -24.78 17.61 15.77
CA ASN A 283 -25.75 18.55 16.34
C ASN A 283 -26.03 19.78 15.46
N GLY A 284 -25.57 19.80 14.21
CA GLY A 284 -25.83 20.88 13.24
C GLY A 284 -25.08 22.19 13.47
N LEU A 285 -24.22 22.27 14.51
CA LEU A 285 -23.33 23.42 14.74
C LEU A 285 -22.20 23.51 13.71
N VAL A 286 -21.85 22.38 13.08
CA VAL A 286 -20.74 22.28 12.12
C VAL A 286 -21.29 22.40 10.71
N ARG A 287 -20.83 23.43 9.98
CA ARG A 287 -21.15 23.65 8.57
C ARG A 287 -20.39 22.69 7.66
N GLY A 288 -19.16 22.33 8.04
CA GLY A 288 -18.42 21.26 7.40
C GLY A 288 -17.19 20.78 8.16
N SER A 289 -16.75 19.56 7.87
CA SER A 289 -15.61 18.92 8.51
C SER A 289 -14.50 18.66 7.49
N ILE A 290 -13.28 19.02 7.83
CA ILE A 290 -12.07 18.72 7.08
C ILE A 290 -11.33 17.66 7.90
N VAL A 291 -10.98 16.54 7.29
CA VAL A 291 -10.23 15.48 7.97
C VAL A 291 -8.99 15.11 7.17
N TYR A 292 -7.90 14.79 7.87
CA TYR A 292 -6.64 14.43 7.23
C TYR A 292 -6.04 13.16 7.84
N GLY A 293 -5.66 12.20 7.01
CA GLY A 293 -4.95 10.99 7.43
C GLY A 293 -5.73 10.18 8.47
N THR A 294 -7.01 9.91 8.24
CA THR A 294 -7.90 9.28 9.23
C THR A 294 -8.52 7.98 8.73
N LEU A 295 -9.47 7.41 9.49
CA LEU A 295 -10.16 6.16 9.19
C LEU A 295 -11.68 6.24 9.29
N ALA A 296 -12.39 5.30 8.66
CA ALA A 296 -13.85 5.12 8.73
C ALA A 296 -14.28 3.75 9.27
N ARG A 297 -13.38 2.77 9.29
CA ARG A 297 -13.62 1.39 9.72
C ARG A 297 -13.38 1.20 11.22
N THR A 298 -13.60 0.00 11.73
CA THR A 298 -13.25 -0.30 13.12
C THR A 298 -11.72 -0.25 13.32
N TRP A 299 -11.28 0.02 14.55
CA TRP A 299 -9.84 0.06 14.86
C TRP A 299 -9.15 -1.29 14.58
N PHE A 300 -9.84 -2.40 14.83
CA PHE A 300 -9.35 -3.74 14.54
C PHE A 300 -9.06 -3.97 13.04
N GLU A 301 -9.98 -3.56 12.16
CA GLU A 301 -9.78 -3.67 10.70
C GLU A 301 -8.60 -2.78 10.25
N TYR A 302 -8.58 -1.55 10.74
CA TYR A 302 -7.53 -0.58 10.45
C TYR A 302 -6.13 -1.07 10.88
N GLU A 303 -5.99 -1.65 12.08
CA GLU A 303 -4.71 -2.18 12.55
C GLU A 303 -4.22 -3.37 11.73
N LEU A 304 -5.10 -4.27 11.32
CA LEU A 304 -4.72 -5.43 10.52
C LEU A 304 -4.26 -5.05 9.11
N GLU A 305 -4.98 -4.14 8.45
CA GLU A 305 -4.54 -3.64 7.14
C GLU A 305 -3.20 -2.91 7.25
N ASN A 306 -3.06 -2.01 8.22
CA ASN A 306 -1.83 -1.26 8.38
C ASN A 306 -0.65 -2.15 8.77
N ALA A 307 -0.86 -3.19 9.59
CA ALA A 307 0.19 -4.16 9.88
C ALA A 307 0.69 -4.83 8.60
N ARG A 308 -0.20 -5.19 7.67
CA ARG A 308 0.20 -5.70 6.35
C ARG A 308 0.99 -4.66 5.57
N ARG A 309 0.36 -3.53 5.27
CA ARG A 309 0.90 -2.48 4.38
C ARG A 309 2.24 -1.98 4.89
N GLN A 310 2.36 -1.67 6.18
CA GLN A 310 3.60 -1.14 6.74
C GLN A 310 4.71 -2.18 6.81
N THR A 311 4.38 -3.46 6.96
CA THR A 311 5.37 -4.55 6.93
C THR A 311 5.87 -4.78 5.50
N GLU A 312 4.99 -4.73 4.50
CA GLU A 312 5.34 -4.78 3.08
C GLU A 312 6.21 -3.57 2.69
N LEU A 313 5.82 -2.36 3.10
CA LEU A 313 6.59 -1.13 2.92
C LEU A 313 7.96 -1.16 3.65
N ALA A 314 8.14 -2.08 4.59
CA ALA A 314 9.44 -2.33 5.22
C ALA A 314 10.35 -3.27 4.44
N GLY A 315 9.92 -3.74 3.27
CA GLY A 315 10.66 -4.70 2.46
C GLY A 315 10.65 -6.10 3.06
N ALA A 316 9.66 -6.42 3.91
CA ALA A 316 9.50 -7.75 4.46
C ALA A 316 9.07 -8.74 3.37
N THR A 317 9.56 -9.97 3.47
CA THR A 317 9.12 -11.07 2.59
C THR A 317 7.65 -11.44 2.85
N PRO A 318 6.93 -12.06 1.90
CA PRO A 318 5.54 -12.50 2.12
C PRO A 318 5.35 -13.39 3.36
N ALA A 319 6.35 -14.23 3.68
CA ALA A 319 6.34 -15.05 4.89
C ALA A 319 6.42 -14.21 6.17
N GLN A 320 7.29 -13.19 6.21
CA GLN A 320 7.41 -12.27 7.34
C GLN A 320 6.17 -11.38 7.50
N VAL A 321 5.57 -10.96 6.38
CA VAL A 321 4.27 -10.26 6.40
C VAL A 321 3.21 -11.16 7.04
N THR A 322 3.12 -12.42 6.61
CA THR A 322 2.17 -13.39 7.19
C THR A 322 2.38 -13.58 8.69
N GLU A 323 3.63 -13.72 9.14
CA GLU A 323 3.97 -13.84 10.56
C GLU A 323 3.55 -12.59 11.36
N ALA A 324 3.84 -11.40 10.83
CA ALA A 324 3.45 -10.12 11.43
C ALA A 324 1.93 -9.96 11.55
N LEU A 325 1.16 -10.32 10.51
CA LEU A 325 -0.30 -10.29 10.58
C LEU A 325 -0.85 -11.28 11.62
N GLN A 326 -0.28 -12.49 11.72
CA GLN A 326 -0.71 -13.46 12.71
C GLN A 326 -0.45 -12.97 14.14
N ALA A 327 0.70 -12.33 14.37
CA ALA A 327 1.03 -11.69 15.63
C ALA A 327 0.07 -10.53 15.95
N GLN A 328 -0.17 -9.63 14.99
CA GLN A 328 -1.09 -8.51 15.15
C GLN A 328 -2.52 -9.00 15.43
N ALA A 329 -3.02 -10.01 14.72
CA ALA A 329 -4.35 -10.55 14.92
C ALA A 329 -4.56 -11.13 16.32
N LYS A 330 -3.56 -11.88 16.85
CA LYS A 330 -3.59 -12.39 18.23
C LYS A 330 -3.71 -11.27 19.25
N ALA A 331 -2.83 -10.27 19.15
CA ALA A 331 -2.80 -9.14 20.08
C ALA A 331 -4.08 -8.30 19.99
N SER A 332 -4.49 -7.94 18.76
CA SER A 332 -5.67 -7.10 18.50
C SER A 332 -6.95 -7.77 18.98
N ALA A 333 -7.09 -9.10 18.82
CA ALA A 333 -8.28 -9.82 19.28
C ALA A 333 -8.40 -9.76 20.81
N MET A 334 -7.32 -10.01 21.54
CA MET A 334 -7.35 -9.91 23.00
C MET A 334 -7.60 -8.47 23.48
N ILE A 335 -6.91 -7.49 22.89
CA ILE A 335 -7.02 -6.10 23.34
C ILE A 335 -8.38 -5.52 22.96
N LEU A 336 -8.74 -5.55 21.68
CA LEU A 336 -9.87 -4.80 21.15
C LEU A 336 -11.19 -5.53 21.32
N VAL A 337 -11.20 -6.87 21.24
CA VAL A 337 -12.43 -7.68 21.34
C VAL A 337 -12.62 -8.24 22.75
N GLU A 338 -11.61 -8.87 23.33
CA GLU A 338 -11.70 -9.44 24.70
C GLU A 338 -11.48 -8.39 25.82
N LYS A 339 -11.21 -7.14 25.44
CA LYS A 339 -10.98 -6.00 26.34
C LYS A 339 -9.85 -6.25 27.37
N LYS A 340 -8.80 -6.93 26.92
CA LYS A 340 -7.62 -7.23 27.71
C LYS A 340 -6.57 -6.13 27.60
N THR A 341 -5.61 -6.17 28.50
CA THR A 341 -4.44 -5.30 28.50
C THR A 341 -3.32 -5.86 27.63
N LEU A 342 -2.31 -5.06 27.36
CA LEU A 342 -1.12 -5.52 26.67
C LEU A 342 -0.29 -6.47 27.55
N GLY A 343 -0.34 -6.28 28.87
CA GLY A 343 0.23 -7.22 29.85
C GLY A 343 -0.38 -8.62 29.74
N ASP A 344 -1.71 -8.73 29.61
CA ASP A 344 -2.39 -10.02 29.41
C ASP A 344 -1.95 -10.70 28.09
N VAL A 345 -1.75 -9.92 27.03
CA VAL A 345 -1.23 -10.42 25.74
C VAL A 345 0.18 -10.98 25.93
N TRP A 346 1.06 -10.26 26.64
CA TRP A 346 2.42 -10.71 26.90
C TRP A 346 2.51 -11.88 27.88
N GLU A 347 1.56 -12.00 28.81
CA GLU A 347 1.46 -13.18 29.68
C GLU A 347 1.08 -14.43 28.85
N ARG A 348 0.12 -14.28 27.92
CA ARG A 348 -0.32 -15.38 27.05
C ARG A 348 0.69 -15.73 25.96
N TRP A 349 1.33 -14.72 25.39
CA TRP A 349 2.31 -14.82 24.30
C TRP A 349 3.55 -13.98 24.61
N PRO A 350 4.46 -14.50 25.46
CA PRO A 350 5.68 -13.78 25.84
C PRO A 350 6.56 -13.39 24.65
N GLU A 351 6.47 -14.13 23.54
CA GLU A 351 7.18 -13.84 22.29
C GLU A 351 6.75 -12.54 21.61
N LEU A 352 5.54 -12.05 21.90
CA LEU A 352 5.03 -10.77 21.37
C LEU A 352 5.51 -9.56 22.19
N ARG A 353 6.23 -9.79 23.28
CA ARG A 353 6.77 -8.71 24.12
C ARG A 353 7.95 -8.03 23.43
N GLN A 354 7.81 -6.72 23.22
CA GLN A 354 8.88 -5.92 22.64
C GLN A 354 9.99 -5.61 23.66
N PRO A 355 11.28 -5.50 23.23
CA PRO A 355 12.40 -5.29 24.13
C PRO A 355 12.39 -3.93 24.84
N SER A 356 11.92 -2.87 24.18
CA SER A 356 11.90 -1.50 24.70
C SER A 356 10.49 -1.10 25.14
N GLN A 357 10.29 -0.98 26.45
CA GLN A 357 9.08 -0.37 27.05
C GLN A 357 9.40 1.09 27.37
N GLY A 358 9.04 2.01 26.46
CA GLY A 358 9.17 3.46 26.66
C GLY A 358 7.83 4.11 27.03
N LEU A 359 7.76 5.44 27.06
CA LEU A 359 6.51 6.18 27.33
C LEU A 359 5.35 5.82 26.37
N MET A 360 5.67 5.25 25.21
CA MET A 360 4.69 4.86 24.20
C MET A 360 4.08 3.47 24.45
N LEU A 361 4.70 2.60 25.25
CA LEU A 361 4.31 1.19 25.36
C LEU A 361 4.57 0.63 26.77
N SER A 362 3.51 0.23 27.46
CA SER A 362 3.56 -0.46 28.76
C SER A 362 2.48 -1.56 28.82
N GLU A 363 2.41 -2.31 29.92
CA GLU A 363 1.38 -3.36 30.08
C GLU A 363 -0.05 -2.81 29.94
N THR A 364 -0.26 -1.54 30.25
CA THR A 364 -1.57 -0.89 30.23
C THR A 364 -1.69 0.24 29.21
N HIS A 365 -0.63 0.57 28.48
CA HIS A 365 -0.61 1.71 27.55
C HIS A 365 -0.03 1.40 26.18
N MET A 366 -0.62 2.00 25.14
CA MET A 366 -0.15 2.00 23.77
C MET A 366 -0.32 3.40 23.16
N SER A 367 0.68 3.89 22.45
CA SER A 367 0.65 5.21 21.80
C SER A 367 0.35 6.36 22.76
N THR A 368 0.92 6.31 23.97
CA THR A 368 0.64 7.20 25.13
C THR A 368 -0.75 7.06 25.75
N ARG A 369 -1.58 6.09 25.33
CA ARG A 369 -2.97 5.95 25.77
C ARG A 369 -3.20 4.67 26.55
N HIS A 370 -3.97 4.75 27.62
CA HIS A 370 -4.43 3.60 28.37
C HIS A 370 -5.30 2.68 27.48
N MET A 371 -5.24 1.37 27.68
CA MET A 371 -5.98 0.36 26.87
C MET A 371 -7.48 0.64 26.78
N ARG A 372 -8.06 1.22 27.84
CA ARG A 372 -9.46 1.69 27.88
C ARG A 372 -9.82 2.59 26.68
N PHE A 373 -8.91 3.43 26.21
CA PHE A 373 -9.14 4.27 25.04
C PHE A 373 -9.41 3.43 23.78
N PHE A 374 -8.60 2.41 23.54
CA PHE A 374 -8.75 1.51 22.39
C PHE A 374 -9.95 0.58 22.53
N HIS A 375 -10.28 0.19 23.75
CA HIS A 375 -11.49 -0.57 24.05
C HIS A 375 -12.74 0.20 23.63
N GLU A 376 -12.85 1.46 24.06
CA GLU A 376 -13.95 2.35 23.68
C GLU A 376 -13.94 2.65 22.17
N LEU A 377 -12.77 2.96 21.61
CA LEU A 377 -12.61 3.23 20.18
C LEU A 377 -13.01 2.04 19.29
N GLN A 378 -12.83 0.81 19.75
CA GLN A 378 -13.29 -0.36 19.01
C GLN A 378 -14.82 -0.50 19.03
N ASP A 379 -15.48 -0.02 20.09
CA ASP A 379 -16.92 -0.21 20.29
C ASP A 379 -17.79 0.87 19.62
N ILE A 380 -17.18 1.99 19.19
CA ILE A 380 -17.90 3.07 18.52
C ILE A 380 -18.13 2.77 17.03
N ASP A 381 -19.28 3.20 16.52
CA ASP A 381 -19.65 3.08 15.10
C ASP A 381 -19.20 4.31 14.31
N ILE A 382 -17.95 4.30 13.84
CA ILE A 382 -17.34 5.40 13.09
C ILE A 382 -18.06 5.62 11.74
N ALA A 383 -18.38 4.54 11.03
CA ALA A 383 -19.06 4.62 9.74
C ALA A 383 -20.49 5.19 9.89
N GLY A 384 -21.24 4.71 10.88
CA GLY A 384 -22.56 5.24 11.23
C GLY A 384 -22.48 6.71 11.65
N ALA A 385 -21.47 7.10 12.42
CA ALA A 385 -21.27 8.49 12.79
C ALA A 385 -21.05 9.40 11.56
N TRP A 386 -20.30 8.95 10.55
CA TRP A 386 -20.15 9.68 9.29
C TRP A 386 -21.45 9.79 8.50
N ALA A 387 -22.22 8.70 8.40
CA ALA A 387 -23.53 8.71 7.75
C ALA A 387 -24.52 9.66 8.43
N GLU A 388 -24.44 9.78 9.76
CA GLU A 388 -25.32 10.62 10.59
C GLU A 388 -24.87 12.08 10.72
N SER A 389 -23.57 12.35 10.48
CA SER A 389 -22.95 13.67 10.59
C SER A 389 -23.74 14.72 9.80
N LYS A 390 -23.55 16.01 10.11
CA LYS A 390 -24.14 17.14 9.37
C LYS A 390 -23.04 17.98 8.73
N GLY A 391 -23.43 18.72 7.69
CA GLY A 391 -22.49 19.57 6.94
C GLY A 391 -21.71 18.81 5.87
N ALA A 392 -20.97 19.56 5.06
CA ALA A 392 -20.10 19.00 4.02
C ALA A 392 -18.81 18.43 4.64
N VAL A 393 -18.14 17.48 3.98
CA VAL A 393 -16.90 16.87 4.43
C VAL A 393 -15.84 16.92 3.34
N LEU A 394 -14.62 17.32 3.70
CA LEU A 394 -13.42 17.20 2.90
C LEU A 394 -12.47 16.20 3.55
N ALA A 395 -12.24 15.05 2.91
CA ALA A 395 -11.30 14.04 3.33
C ALA A 395 -9.98 14.17 2.55
N LEU A 396 -8.93 14.62 3.23
CA LEU A 396 -7.59 14.83 2.68
C LEU A 396 -6.69 13.65 3.02
N TRP A 397 -6.02 13.07 2.02
CA TRP A 397 -5.03 12.02 2.24
C TRP A 397 -3.68 12.44 1.65
N GLY A 398 -2.60 12.28 2.41
CA GLY A 398 -1.25 12.50 1.89
C GLY A 398 -0.79 11.33 1.05
N GLU A 399 -0.29 11.55 -0.17
CA GLU A 399 0.19 10.48 -1.06
C GLU A 399 1.27 9.60 -0.39
N TYR A 400 2.08 10.21 0.48
CA TYR A 400 3.12 9.53 1.25
C TYR A 400 2.74 9.27 2.72
N ASP A 401 1.45 9.38 3.04
CA ASP A 401 0.93 8.93 4.31
C ASP A 401 0.96 7.40 4.38
N TRP A 402 1.99 6.88 5.05
CA TRP A 402 2.17 5.46 5.34
C TRP A 402 1.42 4.99 6.61
N VAL A 403 0.76 5.92 7.31
CA VAL A 403 0.01 5.67 8.56
C VAL A 403 -1.47 5.42 8.27
N ALA A 404 -2.07 6.13 7.30
CA ALA A 404 -3.47 5.97 6.90
C ALA A 404 -3.62 5.54 5.42
N SER A 405 -4.77 4.93 5.08
CA SER A 405 -5.10 4.54 3.70
C SER A 405 -5.90 5.62 2.97
N LEU A 406 -5.77 5.68 1.65
CA LEU A 406 -6.70 6.44 0.81
C LEU A 406 -8.13 5.88 0.90
N GLU A 407 -8.25 4.55 0.99
CA GLU A 407 -9.54 3.84 1.00
C GLU A 407 -10.47 4.36 2.10
N ASP A 408 -9.97 4.63 3.30
CA ASP A 408 -10.80 5.16 4.37
C ASP A 408 -11.33 6.58 4.05
N HIS A 409 -10.56 7.42 3.34
CA HIS A 409 -10.97 8.77 2.97
C HIS A 409 -12.06 8.74 1.89
N GLU A 410 -11.95 7.82 0.94
CA GLU A 410 -12.98 7.54 -0.06
C GLU A 410 -14.26 7.04 0.60
N ARG A 411 -14.13 6.16 1.60
CA ARG A 411 -15.26 5.64 2.37
C ARG A 411 -15.97 6.73 3.17
N ILE A 412 -15.24 7.67 3.77
CA ILE A 412 -15.81 8.84 4.44
C ILE A 412 -16.65 9.66 3.46
N ALA A 413 -16.07 10.01 2.31
CA ALA A 413 -16.80 10.77 1.30
C ALA A 413 -18.04 9.99 0.83
N ALA A 414 -17.94 8.68 0.60
CA ALA A 414 -19.08 7.87 0.20
C ALA A 414 -20.23 7.86 1.20
N LEU A 415 -19.92 7.67 2.49
CA LEU A 415 -20.92 7.68 3.56
C LEU A 415 -21.64 9.04 3.66
N VAL A 416 -20.88 10.14 3.53
CA VAL A 416 -21.43 11.50 3.59
C VAL A 416 -22.30 11.80 2.36
N ASN A 417 -21.91 11.32 1.18
CA ASN A 417 -22.67 11.56 -0.04
C ASN A 417 -23.90 10.68 -0.21
N ALA A 418 -23.93 9.50 0.41
CA ALA A 418 -25.13 8.70 0.52
C ALA A 418 -26.25 9.45 1.28
N ARG A 419 -25.88 10.29 2.26
CA ARG A 419 -26.80 11.19 2.98
C ARG A 419 -27.21 12.38 2.12
N GLU A 420 -26.24 13.02 1.46
CA GLU A 420 -26.44 14.26 0.73
C GLU A 420 -25.44 14.37 -0.43
N ASN A 421 -25.90 14.18 -1.67
CA ASN A 421 -25.00 14.15 -2.83
C ASN A 421 -24.20 15.46 -2.98
N GLY A 422 -22.89 15.34 -3.20
CA GLY A 422 -21.94 16.45 -3.26
C GLY A 422 -21.56 17.04 -1.90
N ALA A 423 -21.95 16.42 -0.79
CA ALA A 423 -21.53 16.84 0.54
C ALA A 423 -20.15 16.30 0.93
N GLY A 424 -19.68 15.17 0.42
CA GLY A 424 -18.34 14.63 0.70
C GLY A 424 -17.38 14.85 -0.48
N THR A 425 -16.13 15.17 -0.21
CA THR A 425 -15.06 15.41 -1.19
C THR A 425 -13.79 14.69 -0.73
N VAL A 426 -13.07 14.03 -1.63
CA VAL A 426 -11.74 13.45 -1.35
C VAL A 426 -10.70 14.25 -2.11
N LEU A 427 -9.55 14.55 -1.49
CA LEU A 427 -8.40 15.14 -2.17
C LEU A 427 -7.11 14.46 -1.72
N THR A 428 -6.30 14.05 -2.68
CA THR A 428 -4.93 13.57 -2.43
C THR A 428 -3.97 14.75 -2.42
N MET A 429 -3.15 14.86 -1.38
CA MET A 429 -2.09 15.84 -1.24
C MET A 429 -0.77 15.24 -1.74
N PRO A 430 -0.24 15.69 -2.89
CA PRO A 430 0.92 15.06 -3.52
C PRO A 430 2.15 15.08 -2.62
N LYS A 431 2.83 13.93 -2.52
CA LYS A 431 4.04 13.70 -1.71
C LYS A 431 3.93 14.05 -0.22
N ALA A 432 2.76 14.43 0.26
CA ALA A 432 2.53 14.81 1.64
C ALA A 432 2.46 13.57 2.53
N ASP A 433 3.02 13.67 3.72
CA ASP A 433 3.00 12.63 4.73
C ASP A 433 1.85 12.81 5.73
N HIS A 434 1.79 11.95 6.74
CA HIS A 434 0.78 12.03 7.79
C HIS A 434 0.84 13.33 8.62
N ALA A 435 1.92 14.10 8.53
CA ALA A 435 2.22 15.28 9.34
C ALA A 435 2.23 16.57 8.52
N PHE A 436 1.55 16.61 7.37
CA PHE A 436 1.41 17.79 6.50
C PHE A 436 2.73 18.28 5.86
N THR A 437 3.73 17.40 5.78
CA THR A 437 5.00 17.73 5.13
C THR A 437 5.25 16.86 3.91
N THR A 438 5.87 17.43 2.89
CA THR A 438 6.19 16.77 1.63
C THR A 438 7.58 16.19 1.65
N HIS A 439 7.73 15.02 1.00
CA HIS A 439 9.00 14.30 0.90
C HIS A 439 9.35 13.95 -0.54
N ALA A 440 10.61 13.64 -0.81
CA ALA A 440 11.01 13.20 -2.16
C ALA A 440 10.47 11.81 -2.50
N THR A 441 10.40 10.91 -1.52
CA THR A 441 9.93 9.52 -1.67
C THR A 441 9.10 9.09 -0.47
N LEU A 442 8.24 8.09 -0.67
CA LEU A 442 7.49 7.43 0.41
C LEU A 442 8.42 6.89 1.51
N LEU A 443 9.57 6.33 1.12
CA LEU A 443 10.57 5.84 2.08
C LEU A 443 11.16 6.98 2.93
N ALA A 444 11.42 8.15 2.33
CA ALA A 444 11.92 9.31 3.07
C ALA A 444 10.87 9.79 4.09
N SER A 445 9.59 9.86 3.68
CA SER A 445 8.48 10.18 4.57
C SER A 445 8.40 9.23 5.77
N ARG A 446 8.64 7.93 5.58
CA ARG A 446 8.62 6.96 6.67
C ARG A 446 9.66 7.22 7.75
N VAL A 447 10.85 7.68 7.35
CA VAL A 447 11.97 7.90 8.26
C VAL A 447 11.94 9.30 8.88
N LEU A 448 11.46 10.29 8.12
CA LEU A 448 11.54 11.71 8.45
C LEU A 448 10.16 12.36 8.57
N MET A 449 9.14 11.60 8.93
CA MET A 449 7.75 12.10 9.00
C MET A 449 7.67 13.37 9.85
N GLY A 450 7.09 14.44 9.29
CA GLY A 450 7.00 15.76 9.93
C GLY A 450 8.27 16.61 9.89
N GLU A 451 9.38 16.08 9.40
CA GLU A 451 10.65 16.80 9.15
C GLU A 451 10.83 17.16 7.67
N GLY A 452 9.82 16.93 6.84
CA GLY A 452 9.81 17.30 5.42
C GLY A 452 9.57 18.80 5.19
N THR A 453 9.28 19.15 3.94
CA THR A 453 8.91 20.54 3.59
C THR A 453 7.43 20.74 3.81
N TRP A 454 7.02 21.73 4.60
CA TRP A 454 5.59 22.05 4.79
C TRP A 454 4.83 22.16 3.46
N ASP A 455 3.66 21.53 3.42
CA ASP A 455 2.78 21.59 2.26
C ASP A 455 2.02 22.93 2.22
N GLU A 456 2.52 23.87 1.42
CA GLU A 456 1.89 25.18 1.21
C GLU A 456 0.55 25.11 0.45
N ASP A 457 0.23 23.98 -0.18
CA ASP A 457 -1.03 23.81 -0.91
C ASP A 457 -2.16 23.32 0.00
N LEU A 458 -1.86 22.61 1.10
CA LEU A 458 -2.84 22.18 2.09
C LEU A 458 -3.82 23.30 2.53
N PRO A 459 -3.36 24.45 3.05
CA PRO A 459 -4.27 25.53 3.44
C PRO A 459 -5.06 26.09 2.25
N LYS A 460 -4.48 26.13 1.04
CA LYS A 460 -5.17 26.62 -0.16
C LYS A 460 -6.35 25.72 -0.51
N ARG A 461 -6.15 24.39 -0.53
CA ARG A 461 -7.21 23.41 -0.80
C ARG A 461 -8.35 23.48 0.20
N VAL A 462 -8.03 23.66 1.48
CA VAL A 462 -9.03 23.85 2.53
C VAL A 462 -9.87 25.10 2.26
N LEU A 463 -9.23 26.23 1.90
CA LEU A 463 -9.92 27.50 1.67
C LEU A 463 -10.77 27.49 0.40
N GLU A 464 -10.28 26.85 -0.68
CA GLU A 464 -11.03 26.60 -1.92
C GLU A 464 -12.32 25.83 -1.62
N TRP A 465 -12.20 24.74 -0.86
CA TRP A 465 -13.34 23.92 -0.48
C TRP A 465 -14.33 24.67 0.43
N VAL A 466 -13.85 25.42 1.42
CA VAL A 466 -14.71 26.25 2.28
C VAL A 466 -15.49 27.27 1.44
N ALA A 467 -14.83 27.94 0.50
CA ALA A 467 -15.50 28.91 -0.38
C ALA A 467 -16.61 28.24 -1.22
N ALA A 468 -16.39 27.02 -1.69
CA ALA A 468 -17.40 26.23 -2.40
C ALA A 468 -18.60 25.91 -1.50
N VAL A 469 -18.35 25.43 -0.28
CA VAL A 469 -19.40 25.11 0.71
C VAL A 469 -20.23 26.34 1.11
N GLU A 470 -19.60 27.52 1.22
CA GLU A 470 -20.28 28.78 1.56
C GLU A 470 -21.14 29.33 0.41
N THR A 471 -20.72 29.11 -0.83
CA THR A 471 -21.44 29.59 -2.02
C THR A 471 -22.53 28.61 -2.47
N GLY A 472 -22.69 27.48 -1.78
CA GLY A 472 -23.60 26.41 -2.17
C GLY A 472 -23.13 25.69 -3.45
N VAL A 473 -21.92 26.00 -3.92
CA VAL A 473 -21.25 25.26 -4.99
C VAL A 473 -20.83 23.93 -4.39
N ARG A 474 -21.68 22.93 -4.61
CA ARG A 474 -21.33 21.55 -4.36
C ARG A 474 -20.86 21.01 -5.69
N ALA A 475 -19.59 20.64 -5.77
CA ALA A 475 -19.18 19.73 -6.82
C ALA A 475 -20.04 18.48 -6.66
N PRO A 476 -20.71 17.97 -7.72
CA PRO A 476 -21.30 16.65 -7.66
C PRO A 476 -20.24 15.70 -7.13
N TRP A 477 -20.51 15.00 -6.04
CA TRP A 477 -19.62 13.93 -5.65
C TRP A 477 -19.83 12.80 -6.64
N GLN A 478 -18.86 12.69 -7.53
CA GLN A 478 -18.62 11.52 -8.35
C GLN A 478 -17.39 10.87 -7.72
N PRO A 479 -17.49 9.72 -7.05
CA PRO A 479 -16.30 8.93 -6.74
C PRO A 479 -15.85 8.30 -8.06
N GLU A 480 -15.26 9.07 -9.00
CA GLU A 480 -15.21 8.62 -10.40
C GLU A 480 -16.53 7.95 -10.82
N VAL A 481 -17.65 8.64 -10.64
CA VAL A 481 -18.90 8.27 -11.31
C VAL A 481 -19.13 9.32 -12.35
N GLU A 482 -18.25 9.34 -13.35
CA GLU A 482 -18.43 10.05 -14.62
C GLU A 482 -19.93 9.94 -15.06
N THR A 483 -20.53 10.98 -15.65
CA THR A 483 -21.94 10.86 -16.10
C THR A 483 -22.00 9.89 -17.28
N LYS A 484 -23.04 9.04 -17.42
CA LYS A 484 -23.09 8.02 -18.50
C LYS A 484 -22.75 8.57 -19.89
N GLU A 485 -23.21 9.76 -20.27
CA GLU A 485 -22.88 10.34 -21.57
C GLU A 485 -21.43 10.89 -21.68
N GLU A 486 -20.84 11.39 -20.59
CA GLU A 486 -19.46 11.91 -20.55
C GLU A 486 -18.44 10.79 -20.31
N ILE A 487 -18.79 9.76 -19.52
CA ILE A 487 -18.23 8.39 -19.54
C ILE A 487 -18.16 8.01 -20.99
N GLU A 488 -19.30 7.83 -21.67
CA GLU A 488 -19.32 7.29 -23.02
C GLU A 488 -18.49 8.13 -24.00
N ALA A 489 -18.32 9.44 -23.81
CA ALA A 489 -17.48 10.29 -24.65
C ALA A 489 -15.98 10.14 -24.38
N VAL A 490 -15.56 10.16 -23.10
CA VAL A 490 -14.16 10.03 -22.69
C VAL A 490 -13.72 8.56 -22.70
N VAL A 491 -14.57 7.61 -22.29
CA VAL A 491 -14.44 6.15 -22.52
C VAL A 491 -14.33 5.82 -24.00
N ARG A 492 -15.04 6.50 -24.91
CA ARG A 492 -14.81 6.29 -26.35
C ARG A 492 -13.40 6.69 -26.79
N GLU A 493 -12.77 7.65 -26.10
CA GLU A 493 -11.48 8.22 -26.48
C GLU A 493 -10.29 7.60 -25.71
N VAL A 494 -10.51 7.12 -24.47
CA VAL A 494 -9.53 6.49 -23.58
C VAL A 494 -9.67 4.96 -23.56
N MET A 495 -10.89 4.42 -23.56
CA MET A 495 -11.15 2.96 -23.54
C MET A 495 -11.09 2.30 -24.92
N SER A 496 -10.58 3.01 -25.93
CA SER A 496 -9.99 2.32 -27.07
C SER A 496 -8.72 1.55 -26.70
N GLU A 497 -8.13 1.76 -25.51
CA GLU A 497 -6.87 1.11 -25.11
C GLU A 497 -6.86 0.28 -23.80
N ILE A 498 -7.85 0.37 -22.88
CA ILE A 498 -7.99 -0.54 -21.71
C ILE A 498 -9.46 -0.86 -21.40
N ASP A 499 -9.82 -2.14 -21.18
CA ASP A 499 -11.19 -2.59 -20.90
C ASP A 499 -11.42 -2.79 -19.38
N LEU A 500 -11.82 -1.70 -18.71
CA LEU A 500 -11.97 -1.62 -17.24
C LEU A 500 -13.05 -2.55 -16.64
N ALA A 501 -13.93 -3.17 -17.43
CA ALA A 501 -14.85 -4.18 -16.92
C ALA A 501 -14.12 -5.45 -16.45
N THR A 502 -12.86 -5.63 -16.85
CA THR A 502 -12.10 -6.87 -16.60
C THR A 502 -10.78 -6.69 -15.84
N GLY A 503 -10.36 -5.46 -15.54
CA GLY A 503 -9.03 -5.22 -14.96
C GLY A 503 -7.87 -5.78 -15.81
N LEU A 504 -8.12 -6.05 -17.10
CA LEU A 504 -7.17 -6.50 -18.10
C LEU A 504 -6.98 -5.37 -19.14
N PRO A 505 -5.72 -5.05 -19.51
CA PRO A 505 -5.42 -4.00 -20.47
C PRO A 505 -5.90 -4.37 -21.88
N GLY A 506 -6.25 -3.34 -22.66
CA GLY A 506 -6.59 -3.49 -24.06
C GLY A 506 -5.33 -3.71 -24.89
N TRP A 507 -5.53 -4.20 -26.11
CA TRP A 507 -4.46 -4.68 -26.96
C TRP A 507 -4.21 -3.71 -28.12
N ARG A 508 -2.97 -3.22 -28.22
CA ARG A 508 -2.50 -2.41 -29.35
C ARG A 508 -1.72 -3.26 -30.33
N LYS A 509 -2.06 -3.18 -31.62
CA LYS A 509 -1.30 -3.82 -32.70
C LYS A 509 0.10 -3.21 -32.84
N LEU A 510 1.12 -4.05 -32.95
CA LEU A 510 2.51 -3.64 -33.17
C LEU A 510 2.89 -3.61 -34.67
N PRO A 511 3.84 -2.75 -35.06
CA PRO A 511 4.26 -2.59 -36.46
C PRO A 511 5.19 -3.73 -36.91
N THR A 512 4.60 -4.90 -37.19
CA THR A 512 5.32 -6.10 -37.66
C THR A 512 5.36 -6.20 -39.18
N GLU A 513 6.30 -7.00 -39.72
CA GLU A 513 6.39 -7.20 -41.18
C GLU A 513 5.10 -7.89 -41.68
N PRO A 514 4.44 -7.36 -42.73
CA PRO A 514 3.24 -7.98 -43.27
C PRO A 514 3.48 -9.44 -43.65
N TYR A 515 2.63 -10.32 -43.14
CA TYR A 515 2.68 -11.74 -43.41
C TYR A 515 1.27 -12.28 -43.64
N ALA A 516 1.07 -13.02 -44.72
CA ALA A 516 -0.25 -13.51 -45.12
C ALA A 516 -0.76 -14.66 -44.25
N GLY A 517 0.11 -15.27 -43.44
CA GLY A 517 -0.22 -16.39 -42.56
C GLY A 517 -0.20 -16.04 -41.09
N LYS A 518 -0.32 -17.07 -40.25
CA LYS A 518 -0.17 -16.95 -38.80
C LYS A 518 1.31 -16.94 -38.42
N GLN A 519 1.73 -15.98 -37.61
CA GLN A 519 3.03 -15.95 -36.94
C GLN A 519 2.91 -16.78 -35.64
N ASP A 520 3.90 -17.61 -35.31
CA ASP A 520 3.66 -18.73 -34.38
C ASP A 520 4.25 -18.55 -32.97
N ASP A 521 5.32 -17.77 -32.80
CA ASP A 521 5.90 -17.55 -31.47
C ASP A 521 6.58 -16.19 -31.32
N ILE A 522 6.54 -15.70 -30.09
CA ILE A 522 7.17 -14.48 -29.61
C ILE A 522 7.75 -14.75 -28.22
N VAL A 523 8.93 -14.22 -27.94
CA VAL A 523 9.63 -14.40 -26.65
C VAL A 523 10.37 -13.13 -26.30
N PHE A 524 10.48 -12.83 -25.01
CA PHE A 524 11.15 -11.65 -24.50
C PHE A 524 12.11 -12.07 -23.39
N SER A 525 13.33 -11.54 -23.43
CA SER A 525 14.33 -11.70 -22.36
C SER A 525 14.26 -10.57 -21.33
N SER A 526 13.62 -9.46 -21.68
CA SER A 526 13.34 -8.31 -20.83
C SER A 526 12.12 -7.56 -21.41
N PRO A 527 11.53 -6.58 -20.69
CA PRO A 527 10.42 -5.79 -21.22
C PRO A 527 10.70 -5.07 -22.54
N SER A 528 11.98 -4.79 -22.84
CA SER A 528 12.41 -4.08 -24.05
C SER A 528 13.04 -5.00 -25.12
N THR A 529 13.68 -6.10 -24.73
CA THR A 529 14.40 -6.99 -25.67
C THR A 529 13.61 -8.28 -25.93
N GLY A 530 13.30 -8.55 -27.19
CA GLY A 530 12.56 -9.76 -27.58
C GLY A 530 12.66 -10.14 -29.05
N PHE A 531 12.10 -11.29 -29.40
CA PHE A 531 12.12 -11.87 -30.74
C PHE A 531 10.74 -12.42 -31.12
N TYR A 532 10.35 -12.27 -32.38
CA TYR A 532 9.25 -13.05 -32.97
C TYR A 532 9.70 -13.73 -34.26
N GLY A 533 8.99 -14.80 -34.63
CA GLY A 533 9.24 -15.51 -35.88
C GLY A 533 7.98 -15.92 -36.62
N ASN A 534 8.12 -16.17 -37.92
CA ASN A 534 7.02 -16.54 -38.79
C ASN A 534 7.33 -17.75 -39.70
N GLY A 535 6.28 -18.22 -40.38
CA GLY A 535 6.35 -19.37 -41.28
C GLY A 535 7.08 -19.11 -42.61
N ALA A 536 7.56 -17.89 -42.87
CA ALA A 536 8.45 -17.60 -44.00
C ALA A 536 9.93 -17.83 -43.67
N GLY A 537 10.24 -18.26 -42.44
CA GLY A 537 11.61 -18.53 -42.00
C GLY A 537 12.35 -17.27 -41.56
N ARG A 538 11.61 -16.24 -41.12
CA ARG A 538 12.18 -14.98 -40.66
C ARG A 538 12.07 -14.84 -39.15
N ILE A 539 13.12 -14.29 -38.52
CA ILE A 539 13.14 -13.88 -37.11
C ILE A 539 13.44 -12.39 -37.05
N PHE A 540 12.71 -11.70 -36.19
CA PHE A 540 12.86 -10.27 -35.94
C PHE A 540 13.17 -10.05 -34.48
N ARG A 541 14.05 -9.10 -34.20
CA ARG A 541 14.46 -8.65 -32.87
C ARG A 541 13.94 -7.25 -32.61
N THR A 542 13.48 -7.00 -31.39
CA THR A 542 13.22 -5.66 -30.86
C THR A 542 14.16 -5.37 -29.69
N ARG A 543 14.44 -4.08 -29.47
CA ARG A 543 15.15 -3.56 -28.28
C ARG A 543 14.37 -2.44 -27.59
N ASP A 544 13.13 -2.20 -28.00
CA ASP A 544 12.24 -1.14 -27.52
C ASP A 544 10.85 -1.67 -27.14
N GLY A 545 10.73 -2.98 -26.89
CA GLY A 545 9.46 -3.58 -26.47
C GLY A 545 8.45 -3.69 -27.61
N GLY A 546 8.93 -3.78 -28.85
CA GLY A 546 8.16 -4.07 -30.04
C GLY A 546 7.68 -2.86 -30.83
N GLU A 547 8.16 -1.65 -30.52
CA GLU A 547 7.90 -0.45 -31.33
C GLU A 547 8.65 -0.50 -32.66
N THR A 548 9.87 -1.06 -32.66
CA THR A 548 10.63 -1.34 -33.88
C THR A 548 11.17 -2.77 -33.90
N TRP A 549 11.31 -3.29 -35.12
CA TRP A 549 11.72 -4.66 -35.38
C TRP A 549 12.83 -4.72 -36.42
N GLN A 550 13.95 -5.30 -36.05
CA GLN A 550 15.07 -5.59 -36.94
C GLN A 550 15.01 -7.05 -37.36
N LYS A 551 14.99 -7.33 -38.67
CA LYS A 551 15.16 -8.70 -39.16
C LYS A 551 16.58 -9.19 -38.88
N VAL A 552 16.70 -10.31 -38.19
CA VAL A 552 17.98 -10.88 -37.75
C VAL A 552 18.23 -12.31 -38.28
N PHE A 553 17.20 -12.93 -38.84
CA PHE A 553 17.30 -14.21 -39.55
C PHE A 553 16.32 -14.20 -40.72
N ASP A 554 16.75 -14.71 -41.88
CA ASP A 554 15.90 -14.88 -43.07
C ASP A 554 16.40 -16.12 -43.84
N LYS A 555 15.70 -17.24 -43.65
CA LYS A 555 15.99 -18.50 -44.34
C LYS A 555 14.70 -19.07 -44.95
N PRO A 556 14.42 -18.78 -46.23
CA PRO A 556 13.27 -19.34 -46.92
C PRO A 556 13.26 -20.88 -46.88
N GLY A 557 12.07 -21.46 -46.69
CA GLY A 557 11.89 -22.90 -46.52
C GLY A 557 11.99 -23.38 -45.07
N THR A 558 12.42 -22.52 -44.14
CA THR A 558 12.30 -22.73 -42.69
C THR A 558 10.96 -22.21 -42.20
N PHE A 559 10.37 -22.84 -41.17
CA PHE A 559 9.18 -22.33 -40.50
C PHE A 559 9.50 -22.14 -39.03
N VAL A 560 9.63 -20.89 -38.58
CA VAL A 560 9.93 -20.59 -37.18
C VAL A 560 8.70 -20.89 -36.34
N ARG A 561 8.75 -21.97 -35.56
CA ARG A 561 7.59 -22.49 -34.84
C ARG A 561 7.61 -22.18 -33.36
N CYS A 562 8.79 -22.18 -32.74
CA CYS A 562 8.97 -21.87 -31.33
C CYS A 562 10.34 -21.21 -31.08
N LEU A 563 10.40 -20.36 -30.05
CA LEU A 563 11.58 -19.60 -29.65
C LEU A 563 11.80 -19.69 -28.15
N ALA A 564 13.06 -19.72 -27.72
CA ALA A 564 13.46 -19.58 -26.32
C ALA A 564 14.67 -18.67 -26.19
N THR A 565 14.74 -17.89 -25.11
CA THR A 565 15.85 -16.99 -24.80
C THR A 565 16.43 -17.31 -23.42
N ILE A 566 17.76 -17.27 -23.29
CA ILE A 566 18.45 -17.32 -22.00
C ILE A 566 19.27 -16.03 -21.88
N GLY A 567 18.81 -15.13 -21.00
CA GLY A 567 19.25 -13.75 -21.00
C GLY A 567 19.08 -13.09 -22.37
N GLU A 568 19.84 -12.03 -22.63
CA GLU A 568 19.78 -11.31 -23.91
C GLU A 568 20.72 -11.89 -25.00
N ARG A 569 21.50 -12.92 -24.66
CA ARG A 569 22.58 -13.43 -25.52
C ARG A 569 22.23 -14.71 -26.26
N VAL A 570 21.65 -15.68 -25.57
CA VAL A 570 21.39 -17.00 -26.19
C VAL A 570 19.96 -17.06 -26.66
N VAL A 571 19.76 -17.37 -27.93
CA VAL A 571 18.43 -17.57 -28.53
C VAL A 571 18.41 -18.91 -29.24
N VAL A 572 17.37 -19.70 -29.00
CA VAL A 572 17.15 -20.98 -29.67
C VAL A 572 15.85 -20.91 -30.46
N MET A 573 15.91 -21.34 -31.72
CA MET A 573 14.76 -21.43 -32.62
C MET A 573 14.48 -22.86 -32.99
N GLY A 574 13.23 -23.29 -32.79
CA GLY A 574 12.70 -24.55 -33.30
C GLY A 574 11.96 -24.36 -34.61
N ASN A 575 12.31 -25.17 -35.59
CA ASN A 575 11.67 -25.27 -36.89
C ASN A 575 10.58 -26.37 -36.86
N ILE A 576 9.46 -26.18 -37.55
CA ILE A 576 8.47 -27.26 -37.69
C ILE A 576 8.99 -28.42 -38.56
N GLY A 577 9.92 -28.14 -39.48
CA GLY A 577 10.49 -29.09 -40.41
C GLY A 577 9.56 -29.48 -41.58
N PRO A 578 10.06 -30.28 -42.54
CA PRO A 578 9.39 -30.53 -43.81
C PRO A 578 8.25 -31.55 -43.68
N GLY A 579 7.32 -31.55 -44.64
CA GLY A 579 6.33 -32.62 -44.85
C GLY A 579 4.95 -32.41 -44.24
N TYR A 580 4.76 -31.42 -43.36
CA TYR A 580 3.43 -31.08 -42.83
C TYR A 580 2.85 -29.82 -43.49
N PHE A 581 3.59 -28.70 -43.45
CA PHE A 581 3.16 -27.46 -44.08
C PHE A 581 3.75 -27.32 -45.50
N PRO A 582 2.95 -26.88 -46.50
CA PRO A 582 3.45 -26.60 -47.83
C PRO A 582 4.58 -25.56 -47.82
N GLY A 583 5.63 -25.81 -48.62
CA GLY A 583 6.76 -24.88 -48.77
C GLY A 583 7.83 -24.95 -47.68
N VAL A 584 7.64 -25.76 -46.63
CA VAL A 584 8.68 -26.00 -45.62
C VAL A 584 9.60 -27.11 -46.11
N THR A 585 10.85 -26.75 -46.42
CA THR A 585 11.87 -27.65 -46.99
C THR A 585 13.11 -27.80 -46.11
N ASP A 586 13.30 -26.91 -45.14
CA ASP A 586 14.44 -26.95 -44.23
C ASP A 586 14.29 -28.10 -43.22
N ALA A 587 15.20 -29.06 -43.27
CA ALA A 587 15.20 -30.23 -42.40
C ALA A 587 15.94 -30.01 -41.07
N THR A 588 16.57 -28.85 -40.85
CA THR A 588 17.21 -28.53 -39.58
C THR A 588 16.15 -28.22 -38.52
N PRO A 589 16.05 -29.00 -37.42
CA PRO A 589 14.99 -28.82 -36.42
C PRO A 589 15.27 -27.66 -35.46
N LEU A 590 16.54 -27.32 -35.24
CA LEU A 590 16.97 -26.35 -34.25
C LEU A 590 18.08 -25.46 -34.80
N TYR A 591 17.96 -24.16 -34.50
CA TYR A 591 19.02 -23.18 -34.67
C TYR A 591 19.30 -22.48 -33.37
N ARG A 592 20.50 -21.94 -33.24
CA ARG A 592 20.98 -21.27 -32.04
C ARG A 592 21.79 -20.04 -32.37
N SER A 593 21.72 -19.05 -31.49
CA SER A 593 22.56 -17.86 -31.49
C SER A 593 23.18 -17.66 -30.09
N GLU A 594 24.42 -17.16 -30.02
CA GLU A 594 25.13 -16.79 -28.77
C GLU A 594 25.39 -15.29 -28.62
N ASP A 595 24.97 -14.50 -29.60
CA ASP A 595 25.25 -13.08 -29.77
C ASP A 595 23.96 -12.25 -29.89
N GLY A 596 22.87 -12.73 -29.30
CA GLY A 596 21.60 -12.02 -29.27
C GLY A 596 20.91 -11.96 -30.63
N GLY A 597 21.10 -12.99 -31.45
CA GLY A 597 20.48 -13.17 -32.76
C GLY A 597 21.26 -12.58 -33.93
N ASP A 598 22.46 -12.03 -33.74
CA ASP A 598 23.23 -11.45 -34.85
C ASP A 598 23.79 -12.54 -35.78
N THR A 599 24.17 -13.70 -35.24
CA THR A 599 24.53 -14.89 -36.00
C THR A 599 23.77 -16.12 -35.52
N TRP A 600 23.51 -17.05 -36.45
CA TRP A 600 22.74 -18.27 -36.21
C TRP A 600 23.45 -19.49 -36.77
N GLU A 601 23.55 -20.53 -35.96
CA GLU A 601 24.12 -21.82 -36.30
C GLU A 601 23.07 -22.94 -36.20
N PRO A 602 23.08 -23.93 -37.11
CA PRO A 602 22.26 -25.12 -36.95
C PRO A 602 22.77 -25.97 -35.78
N VAL A 603 21.87 -26.46 -34.94
CA VAL A 603 22.22 -27.40 -33.87
C VAL A 603 22.40 -28.79 -34.48
N THR A 604 23.60 -29.35 -34.38
CA THR A 604 23.95 -30.65 -34.97
C THR A 604 24.07 -31.78 -33.93
N ALA A 605 24.27 -31.44 -32.66
CA ALA A 605 24.45 -32.39 -31.56
C ALA A 605 23.12 -32.71 -30.87
N ILE A 606 22.25 -33.48 -31.53
CA ILE A 606 21.02 -34.03 -30.94
C ILE A 606 21.20 -35.54 -30.81
N GLU A 607 21.30 -36.02 -29.58
CA GLU A 607 21.45 -37.45 -29.28
C GLU A 607 20.13 -38.19 -29.50
N GLY A 608 20.21 -39.40 -30.07
CA GLY A 608 19.07 -40.30 -30.19
C GLY A 608 18.38 -40.31 -31.56
N ALA A 609 17.06 -40.32 -31.56
CA ALA A 609 16.24 -40.49 -32.74
C ALA A 609 16.14 -39.16 -33.52
N PRO A 610 16.04 -39.20 -34.86
CA PRO A 610 15.94 -37.98 -35.65
C PRO A 610 14.73 -37.12 -35.24
N VAL A 611 15.01 -35.90 -34.78
CA VAL A 611 13.97 -34.88 -34.52
C VAL A 611 13.68 -34.16 -35.83
N VAL A 612 12.46 -34.31 -36.34
CA VAL A 612 12.06 -33.70 -37.62
C VAL A 612 11.69 -32.22 -37.43
N GLY A 613 11.14 -31.86 -36.27
CA GLY A 613 10.79 -30.48 -35.93
C GLY A 613 10.16 -30.37 -34.54
N LEU A 614 9.91 -29.14 -34.12
CA LEU A 614 9.47 -28.78 -32.77
C LEU A 614 8.25 -27.85 -32.80
N CYS A 615 7.36 -27.98 -31.80
CA CYS A 615 6.20 -27.11 -31.62
C CYS A 615 6.31 -26.14 -30.44
N ALA A 616 7.12 -26.48 -29.44
CA ALA A 616 7.33 -25.63 -28.28
C ALA A 616 8.73 -25.80 -27.70
N LEU A 617 9.21 -24.70 -27.11
CA LEU A 617 10.38 -24.63 -26.25
C LEU A 617 9.98 -23.96 -24.94
N THR A 618 10.56 -24.39 -23.83
CA THR A 618 10.49 -23.71 -22.53
C THR A 618 11.86 -23.72 -21.86
N VAL A 619 12.09 -22.78 -20.96
CA VAL A 619 13.30 -22.72 -20.11
C VAL A 619 12.89 -23.02 -18.68
N VAL A 620 13.66 -23.86 -18.00
CA VAL A 620 13.41 -24.32 -16.62
C VAL A 620 14.68 -24.08 -15.81
N ASP A 621 14.56 -23.43 -14.66
CA ASP A 621 15.70 -23.27 -13.75
C ASP A 621 15.91 -24.56 -12.95
N VAL A 622 17.09 -25.16 -13.12
CA VAL A 622 17.44 -26.43 -12.47
C VAL A 622 18.41 -26.15 -11.33
N PRO A 623 18.08 -26.52 -10.07
CA PRO A 623 18.99 -26.36 -8.96
C PRO A 623 20.22 -27.27 -9.11
N PHE A 624 21.39 -26.75 -8.74
CA PHE A 624 22.63 -27.52 -8.65
C PHE A 624 23.52 -27.00 -7.53
N VAL A 625 24.47 -27.83 -7.08
CA VAL A 625 25.45 -27.41 -6.05
C VAL A 625 26.67 -26.81 -6.73
N ASN A 626 26.89 -25.52 -6.51
CA ASN A 626 28.03 -24.75 -6.98
C ASN A 626 28.97 -24.41 -5.81
N ALA A 627 30.13 -25.08 -5.74
CA ALA A 627 31.12 -24.88 -4.68
C ALA A 627 30.55 -24.93 -3.24
N GLY A 628 29.55 -25.79 -3.02
CA GLY A 628 28.89 -25.97 -1.71
C GLY A 628 27.70 -25.05 -1.46
N ASN A 629 27.36 -24.14 -2.40
CA ASN A 629 26.14 -23.34 -2.36
C ASN A 629 25.10 -23.89 -3.35
N LEU A 630 23.82 -23.75 -3.02
CA LEU A 630 22.75 -24.02 -3.98
C LEU A 630 22.69 -22.86 -4.99
N ASP A 631 22.76 -23.19 -6.26
CA ASP A 631 22.71 -22.28 -7.40
C ASP A 631 21.75 -22.84 -8.46
N THR A 632 21.42 -22.08 -9.50
CA THR A 632 20.51 -22.52 -10.57
C THR A 632 21.17 -22.43 -11.93
N ARG A 633 20.79 -23.33 -12.83
CA ARG A 633 21.21 -23.28 -14.24
C ARG A 633 20.01 -23.48 -15.15
N PRO A 634 19.97 -22.79 -16.30
CA PRO A 634 18.87 -22.93 -17.22
C PRO A 634 18.96 -24.26 -17.99
N ARG A 635 17.87 -24.99 -18.01
CA ARG A 635 17.61 -26.12 -18.92
C ARG A 635 16.62 -25.68 -19.98
N ILE A 636 16.91 -25.93 -21.25
CA ILE A 636 15.95 -25.73 -22.33
C ILE A 636 15.27 -27.06 -22.61
N VAL A 637 13.94 -27.07 -22.64
CA VAL A 637 13.15 -28.25 -22.97
C VAL A 637 12.38 -27.97 -24.26
N GLY A 638 12.37 -28.93 -25.19
CA GLY A 638 11.66 -28.85 -26.46
C GLY A 638 10.75 -30.05 -26.69
N VAL A 639 9.58 -29.82 -27.28
CA VAL A 639 8.64 -30.89 -27.61
C VAL A 639 8.03 -30.80 -28.99
N GLY A 640 7.77 -31.99 -29.53
CA GLY A 640 6.63 -32.30 -30.37
C GLY A 640 6.63 -31.72 -31.77
N ARG A 641 5.73 -32.23 -32.61
CA ARG A 641 5.48 -31.67 -33.93
C ARG A 641 4.01 -31.87 -34.27
N VAL A 642 3.37 -30.84 -34.81
CA VAL A 642 2.05 -31.02 -35.43
C VAL A 642 2.20 -31.94 -36.65
N GLY A 643 1.29 -32.89 -36.80
CA GLY A 643 1.37 -33.99 -37.76
C GLY A 643 2.38 -35.10 -37.39
N GLY A 644 3.07 -34.97 -36.27
CA GLY A 644 4.10 -35.92 -35.83
C GLY A 644 5.38 -35.89 -36.68
N PRO A 645 6.39 -36.72 -36.33
CA PRO A 645 6.46 -37.52 -35.10
C PRO A 645 6.67 -36.65 -33.84
N THR A 646 6.39 -37.19 -32.66
CA THR A 646 6.67 -36.52 -31.39
C THR A 646 8.13 -36.65 -30.99
N ALA A 647 8.59 -35.70 -30.18
CA ALA A 647 9.89 -35.71 -29.53
C ALA A 647 9.76 -35.03 -28.16
N TYR A 648 10.54 -35.50 -27.18
CA TYR A 648 10.83 -34.77 -25.95
C TYR A 648 12.35 -34.68 -25.84
N ILE A 649 12.87 -33.45 -25.86
CA ILE A 649 14.30 -33.19 -25.84
C ILE A 649 14.64 -32.11 -24.82
N TRP A 650 15.86 -32.13 -24.29
CA TRP A 650 16.35 -31.06 -23.43
C TRP A 650 17.84 -30.81 -23.60
N SER A 651 18.27 -29.61 -23.23
CA SER A 651 19.67 -29.19 -23.20
C SER A 651 20.00 -28.57 -21.84
N ASP A 652 21.13 -28.98 -21.28
CA ASP A 652 21.70 -28.47 -20.02
C ASP A 652 22.93 -27.57 -20.26
N ASP A 653 23.25 -27.26 -21.52
CA ASP A 653 24.44 -26.54 -21.96
C ASP A 653 24.12 -25.36 -22.89
N LEU A 654 23.01 -24.69 -22.59
CA LEU A 654 22.52 -23.50 -23.30
C LEU A 654 22.13 -23.77 -24.76
N GLY A 655 21.72 -24.99 -25.09
CA GLY A 655 21.25 -25.40 -26.42
C GLY A 655 22.34 -25.92 -27.35
N LYS A 656 23.57 -26.18 -26.86
CA LYS A 656 24.68 -26.68 -27.67
C LYS A 656 24.54 -28.15 -28.01
N SER A 657 24.16 -28.95 -27.02
CA SER A 657 23.84 -30.37 -27.18
C SER A 657 22.48 -30.70 -26.55
N TRP A 658 21.82 -31.69 -27.14
CA TRP A 658 20.46 -32.08 -26.76
C TRP A 658 20.38 -33.57 -26.52
N ARG A 659 19.65 -33.93 -25.47
CA ARG A 659 19.30 -35.30 -25.09
C ARG A 659 17.81 -35.50 -25.32
N GLN A 660 17.36 -36.75 -25.35
CA GLN A 660 15.96 -37.08 -25.56
C GLN A 660 15.46 -38.19 -24.63
N SER A 661 14.15 -38.21 -24.40
CA SER A 661 13.43 -39.34 -23.80
C SER A 661 12.24 -39.72 -24.68
N LYS A 662 11.71 -40.93 -24.46
CA LYS A 662 10.58 -41.44 -25.23
C LYS A 662 9.27 -41.01 -24.57
N LEU A 663 8.37 -40.42 -25.37
CA LEU A 663 6.98 -40.21 -24.95
C LEU A 663 6.15 -41.50 -25.09
N PRO A 664 5.10 -41.69 -24.29
CA PRO A 664 4.17 -42.81 -24.45
C PRO A 664 3.63 -42.89 -25.88
N ASP A 665 3.46 -44.10 -26.42
CA ASP A 665 3.05 -44.31 -27.83
C ASP A 665 1.68 -43.69 -28.15
N ILE A 666 0.86 -43.44 -27.13
CA ILE A 666 -0.41 -42.73 -27.27
C ILE A 666 -0.22 -41.25 -27.68
N ALA A 667 0.92 -40.62 -27.39
CA ALA A 667 1.20 -39.25 -27.80
C ALA A 667 1.72 -39.20 -29.24
N ALA A 668 0.82 -38.99 -30.19
CA ALA A 668 1.12 -38.95 -31.62
C ALA A 668 1.50 -37.55 -32.15
N MET A 669 1.09 -36.49 -31.44
CA MET A 669 1.55 -35.11 -31.65
C MET A 669 1.79 -34.43 -30.31
N ALA A 670 2.64 -33.41 -30.25
CA ALA A 670 2.83 -32.60 -29.04
C ALA A 670 2.99 -31.13 -29.45
N PHE A 671 2.33 -30.25 -28.70
CA PHE A 671 2.04 -28.86 -29.11
C PHE A 671 2.58 -27.81 -28.16
N ASP A 672 2.64 -28.11 -26.86
CA ASP A 672 3.19 -27.25 -25.83
C ASP A 672 3.80 -28.09 -24.71
N VAL A 673 4.74 -27.49 -24.00
CA VAL A 673 5.35 -28.03 -22.78
C VAL A 673 5.43 -26.93 -21.74
N HIS A 674 5.15 -27.28 -20.49
CA HIS A 674 5.27 -26.38 -19.35
C HIS A 674 5.82 -27.17 -18.16
N PHE A 675 6.70 -26.55 -17.38
CA PHE A 675 7.27 -27.13 -16.16
C PHE A 675 7.04 -26.15 -15.01
N LEU A 676 6.56 -26.66 -13.88
CA LEU A 676 6.41 -25.91 -12.63
C LEU A 676 7.76 -25.80 -11.91
N ASP A 677 8.56 -26.86 -12.00
CA ASP A 677 9.92 -26.96 -11.48
C ASP A 677 10.74 -27.95 -12.34
N GLU A 678 11.95 -28.31 -11.92
CA GLU A 678 12.82 -29.21 -12.70
C GLU A 678 12.29 -30.64 -12.85
N SER A 679 11.29 -31.03 -12.06
CA SER A 679 10.76 -32.38 -11.96
C SER A 679 9.31 -32.50 -12.46
N ARG A 680 8.46 -31.51 -12.14
CA ARG A 680 7.02 -31.51 -12.43
C ARG A 680 6.73 -30.76 -13.73
N GLY A 681 6.17 -31.45 -14.71
CA GLY A 681 5.85 -30.83 -16.00
C GLY A 681 4.72 -31.50 -16.77
N PHE A 682 4.25 -30.82 -17.81
CA PHE A 682 3.07 -31.17 -18.60
C PHE A 682 3.32 -31.00 -20.10
N ILE A 683 2.71 -31.86 -20.91
CA ILE A 683 2.69 -31.76 -22.37
C ILE A 683 1.25 -31.75 -22.87
N ALA A 684 0.91 -30.72 -23.66
CA ALA A 684 -0.30 -30.69 -24.46
C ALA A 684 -0.09 -31.50 -25.74
N SER A 685 -0.97 -32.47 -26.00
CA SER A 685 -0.76 -33.54 -26.97
C SER A 685 -2.07 -33.98 -27.65
N SER A 686 -1.93 -34.93 -28.58
CA SER A 686 -3.01 -35.60 -29.27
C SER A 686 -2.77 -37.10 -29.26
N THR A 687 -3.85 -37.87 -29.12
CA THR A 687 -3.83 -39.33 -29.18
C THR A 687 -3.54 -39.90 -30.58
N HIS A 688 -3.68 -39.09 -31.64
CA HIS A 688 -3.46 -39.52 -33.01
C HIS A 688 -2.89 -38.38 -33.90
N ALA A 689 -2.14 -38.72 -34.95
CA ALA A 689 -1.52 -37.75 -35.86
C ALA A 689 -2.50 -37.21 -36.92
N ASP A 690 -3.48 -38.03 -37.30
CA ASP A 690 -4.68 -37.59 -38.03
C ASP A 690 -5.71 -37.08 -37.03
N VAL A 691 -6.01 -35.78 -37.11
CA VAL A 691 -6.97 -35.08 -36.26
C VAL A 691 -8.36 -35.68 -36.36
N ALA A 692 -8.74 -36.27 -37.50
CA ALA A 692 -10.05 -36.91 -37.64
C ALA A 692 -10.28 -38.09 -36.67
N GLN A 693 -9.18 -38.62 -36.12
CA GLN A 693 -9.17 -39.76 -35.20
C GLN A 693 -8.68 -39.38 -33.81
N SER A 694 -8.42 -38.09 -33.55
CA SER A 694 -7.79 -37.65 -32.31
C SER A 694 -8.78 -37.30 -31.21
N ASN A 695 -8.37 -37.62 -29.99
CA ASN A 695 -8.79 -36.97 -28.75
C ASN A 695 -7.66 -36.10 -28.20
N GLY A 696 -8.02 -35.01 -27.51
CA GLY A 696 -7.07 -34.17 -26.80
C GLY A 696 -6.44 -34.92 -25.63
N LEU A 697 -5.15 -34.69 -25.38
CA LEU A 697 -4.37 -35.44 -24.39
C LEU A 697 -3.50 -34.47 -23.56
N ILE A 698 -3.44 -34.66 -22.25
CA ILE A 698 -2.39 -34.05 -21.41
C ILE A 698 -1.59 -35.17 -20.76
N LEU A 699 -0.27 -35.09 -20.92
CA LEU A 699 0.69 -35.92 -20.20
C LEU A 699 1.33 -35.11 -19.06
N ALA A 700 1.64 -35.77 -17.96
CA ALA A 700 2.37 -35.20 -16.83
C ALA A 700 3.61 -36.04 -16.50
N THR A 701 4.62 -35.40 -15.92
CA THR A 701 5.83 -36.01 -15.37
C THR A 701 6.08 -35.47 -13.97
N ASP A 702 6.67 -36.28 -13.08
CA ASP A 702 7.18 -35.85 -11.77
C ASP A 702 8.70 -36.15 -11.64
N ASP A 703 9.37 -36.48 -12.76
CA ASP A 703 10.78 -36.91 -12.79
C ASP A 703 11.58 -36.23 -13.92
N GLY A 704 11.17 -35.03 -14.32
CA GLY A 704 11.87 -34.21 -15.31
C GLY A 704 11.71 -34.73 -16.74
N GLY A 705 10.65 -35.49 -17.00
CA GLY A 705 10.34 -36.07 -18.30
C GLY A 705 11.05 -37.39 -18.59
N THR A 706 11.57 -38.06 -17.56
CA THR A 706 12.09 -39.43 -17.68
C THR A 706 10.94 -40.41 -17.93
N THR A 707 9.83 -40.22 -17.22
CA THR A 707 8.56 -40.92 -17.43
C THR A 707 7.40 -39.95 -17.55
N TRP A 708 6.36 -40.37 -18.27
CA TRP A 708 5.17 -39.57 -18.54
C TRP A 708 3.91 -40.42 -18.34
N ARG A 709 2.90 -39.84 -17.70
CA ARG A 709 1.59 -40.45 -17.48
C ARG A 709 0.47 -39.59 -18.05
N GLU A 710 -0.61 -40.22 -18.49
CA GLU A 710 -1.83 -39.52 -18.88
C GLU A 710 -2.56 -38.96 -17.65
N VAL A 711 -2.89 -37.68 -17.69
CA VAL A 711 -3.69 -36.99 -16.65
C VAL A 711 -5.01 -36.43 -17.18
N TYR A 712 -5.15 -36.36 -18.51
CA TYR A 712 -6.39 -35.97 -19.16
C TYR A 712 -6.46 -36.56 -20.57
N ARG A 713 -7.66 -37.03 -20.94
CA ARG A 713 -8.02 -37.35 -22.32
C ARG A 713 -9.44 -36.90 -22.58
N SER A 714 -9.66 -36.18 -23.67
CA SER A 714 -11.01 -35.78 -24.03
C SER A 714 -11.80 -36.98 -24.57
N THR A 715 -13.12 -36.94 -24.41
CA THR A 715 -14.01 -38.04 -24.84
C THR A 715 -14.54 -37.86 -26.25
N ARG A 716 -14.40 -36.65 -26.82
CA ARG A 716 -14.90 -36.29 -28.15
C ARG A 716 -13.80 -36.45 -29.19
N PRO A 717 -14.12 -36.97 -30.39
CA PRO A 717 -13.18 -37.04 -31.50
C PRO A 717 -12.90 -35.63 -32.06
N PHE A 718 -11.94 -35.53 -32.97
CA PHE A 718 -11.54 -34.27 -33.63
C PHE A 718 -10.89 -33.25 -32.68
N GLU A 719 -10.44 -33.67 -31.51
CA GLU A 719 -9.92 -32.77 -30.49
C GLU A 719 -8.42 -32.92 -30.29
N THR A 720 -7.78 -31.81 -29.95
CA THR A 720 -6.37 -31.74 -29.55
C THR A 720 -6.21 -30.69 -28.46
N THR A 721 -5.41 -30.94 -27.43
CA THR A 721 -4.98 -29.86 -26.52
C THR A 721 -3.90 -29.02 -27.20
N TRP A 722 -3.79 -27.73 -26.91
CA TRP A 722 -2.93 -26.84 -27.71
C TRP A 722 -1.89 -26.05 -26.93
N LYS A 723 -2.28 -25.21 -25.95
CA LYS A 723 -1.37 -24.39 -25.14
C LYS A 723 -1.68 -24.49 -23.66
N LEU A 724 -0.65 -24.39 -22.82
CA LEU A 724 -0.73 -24.48 -21.37
C LEU A 724 -0.41 -23.12 -20.72
N SER A 725 -1.08 -22.81 -19.61
CA SER A 725 -0.79 -21.64 -18.76
C SER A 725 -1.01 -22.00 -17.30
N PHE A 726 -0.01 -21.74 -16.45
CA PHE A 726 -0.09 -21.94 -15.01
C PHE A 726 0.23 -20.61 -14.31
N PRO A 727 -0.78 -19.86 -13.84
CA PRO A 727 -0.54 -18.67 -13.02
C PRO A 727 0.01 -19.01 -11.62
N THR A 728 -0.23 -20.24 -11.13
CA THR A 728 0.31 -20.75 -9.86
C THR A 728 0.71 -22.22 -9.99
N ASP A 729 1.37 -22.78 -8.98
CA ASP A 729 1.74 -24.20 -8.91
C ASP A 729 0.54 -25.16 -8.80
N GLU A 730 -0.62 -24.65 -8.39
CA GLU A 730 -1.85 -25.43 -8.19
C GLU A 730 -2.87 -25.22 -9.31
N THR A 731 -3.00 -23.99 -9.80
CA THR A 731 -4.00 -23.61 -10.79
C THR A 731 -3.39 -23.57 -12.19
N GLY A 732 -4.00 -24.27 -13.14
CA GLY A 732 -3.53 -24.35 -14.52
C GLY A 732 -4.66 -24.45 -15.54
N TYR A 733 -4.36 -24.05 -16.77
CA TYR A 733 -5.31 -23.98 -17.87
C TYR A 733 -4.71 -24.56 -19.16
N CYS A 734 -5.55 -25.17 -20.00
CA CYS A 734 -5.15 -25.66 -21.31
C CYS A 734 -6.24 -25.48 -22.37
N THR A 735 -5.89 -24.99 -23.55
CA THR A 735 -6.86 -24.85 -24.65
C THR A 735 -7.16 -26.19 -25.31
N LEU A 736 -8.44 -26.44 -25.59
CA LEU A 736 -8.92 -27.63 -26.29
C LEU A 736 -9.49 -27.26 -27.66
N GLN A 737 -8.78 -27.61 -28.72
CA GLN A 737 -9.24 -27.40 -30.09
C GLN A 737 -10.23 -28.48 -30.51
N SER A 738 -11.20 -28.08 -31.33
CA SER A 738 -12.07 -28.99 -32.07
C SER A 738 -11.98 -28.70 -33.57
N TYR A 739 -11.93 -29.79 -34.34
CA TYR A 739 -11.95 -29.82 -35.80
C TYR A 739 -13.18 -30.57 -36.32
N ASP A 740 -14.19 -30.75 -35.48
CA ASP A 740 -15.40 -31.49 -35.82
C ASP A 740 -16.06 -30.86 -37.07
N PRO A 741 -16.25 -31.61 -38.16
CA PRO A 741 -16.91 -31.10 -39.36
C PRO A 741 -18.41 -30.85 -39.14
N ASP A 742 -19.02 -31.42 -38.10
CA ASP A 742 -20.42 -31.18 -37.77
C ASP A 742 -20.62 -29.77 -37.20
N THR A 743 -21.17 -28.89 -38.01
CA THR A 743 -21.53 -27.51 -37.62
C THR A 743 -22.57 -27.43 -36.49
N SER A 744 -23.24 -28.53 -36.16
CA SER A 744 -24.15 -28.62 -35.01
C SER A 744 -23.40 -28.76 -33.68
N ALA A 745 -22.16 -29.28 -33.70
CA ALA A 745 -21.28 -29.41 -32.54
C ALA A 745 -20.64 -28.07 -32.19
N LYS A 746 -21.42 -27.17 -31.56
CA LYS A 746 -21.03 -25.77 -31.28
C LYS A 746 -20.20 -25.57 -30.02
N ALA A 747 -20.25 -26.50 -29.06
CA ALA A 747 -19.58 -26.31 -27.78
C ALA A 747 -18.05 -26.27 -27.94
N ARG A 748 -17.41 -25.29 -27.29
CA ARG A 748 -15.95 -25.12 -27.21
C ARG A 748 -15.56 -25.01 -25.75
N PHE A 749 -14.38 -25.54 -25.41
CA PHE A 749 -13.94 -25.69 -24.03
C PHE A 749 -12.50 -25.23 -23.82
N VAL A 750 -12.20 -24.90 -22.57
CA VAL A 750 -10.87 -24.79 -21.99
C VAL A 750 -10.79 -25.82 -20.86
N LEU A 751 -9.62 -26.40 -20.64
CA LEU A 751 -9.38 -27.31 -19.52
C LEU A 751 -8.83 -26.51 -18.34
N LYS A 752 -9.25 -26.86 -17.13
CA LYS A 752 -8.74 -26.28 -15.87
C LYS A 752 -8.30 -27.38 -14.91
N THR A 753 -7.29 -27.06 -14.11
CA THR A 753 -6.85 -27.80 -12.93
C THR A 753 -6.72 -26.84 -11.75
N SER A 754 -6.92 -27.34 -10.53
CA SER A 754 -6.66 -26.62 -9.28
C SER A 754 -5.92 -27.52 -8.27
N ASP A 755 -5.31 -28.61 -8.74
CA ASP A 755 -4.58 -29.58 -7.90
C ASP A 755 -3.14 -29.81 -8.39
N GLY A 756 -2.62 -28.84 -9.14
CA GLY A 756 -1.30 -28.89 -9.76
C GLY A 756 -1.25 -29.86 -10.94
N GLY A 757 -2.32 -29.94 -11.72
CA GLY A 757 -2.39 -30.75 -12.94
C GLY A 757 -2.52 -32.26 -12.73
N LYS A 758 -2.87 -32.71 -11.52
CA LYS A 758 -3.14 -34.13 -11.24
C LYS A 758 -4.47 -34.56 -11.85
N SER A 759 -5.45 -33.67 -11.87
CA SER A 759 -6.72 -33.84 -12.55
C SER A 759 -7.13 -32.58 -13.31
N TRP A 760 -7.90 -32.78 -14.39
CA TRP A 760 -8.36 -31.71 -15.28
C TRP A 760 -9.84 -31.88 -15.61
N TRP A 761 -10.57 -30.77 -15.68
CA TRP A 761 -11.97 -30.74 -16.11
C TRP A 761 -12.20 -29.69 -17.19
N GLU A 762 -13.28 -29.87 -17.95
CA GLU A 762 -13.68 -28.96 -19.01
C GLU A 762 -14.50 -27.80 -18.46
N VAL A 763 -14.16 -26.59 -18.92
CA VAL A 763 -14.85 -25.34 -18.65
C VAL A 763 -15.36 -24.79 -19.98
N PRO A 764 -16.66 -24.47 -20.12
CA PRO A 764 -17.20 -23.92 -21.36
C PRO A 764 -16.55 -22.59 -21.73
N LEU A 765 -16.05 -22.48 -22.96
CA LEU A 765 -15.52 -21.24 -23.52
C LEU A 765 -16.62 -20.47 -24.26
N VAL A 766 -17.26 -21.13 -25.23
CA VAL A 766 -18.31 -20.53 -26.07
C VAL A 766 -19.11 -21.62 -26.78
N SER A 767 -20.34 -21.30 -27.20
CA SER A 767 -21.16 -22.14 -28.08
C SER A 767 -21.17 -21.59 -29.51
N ASP A 768 -20.04 -21.71 -30.20
CA ASP A 768 -19.87 -21.30 -31.59
C ASP A 768 -18.95 -22.27 -32.33
N HIS A 769 -19.47 -22.90 -33.39
CA HIS A 769 -18.71 -23.88 -34.17
C HIS A 769 -17.50 -23.24 -34.88
N ALA A 770 -17.62 -21.98 -35.28
CA ALA A 770 -16.56 -21.27 -35.99
C ALA A 770 -15.34 -20.98 -35.09
N VAL A 771 -15.51 -21.05 -33.77
CA VAL A 771 -14.44 -20.72 -32.83
C VAL A 771 -13.46 -21.88 -32.67
N ARG A 772 -12.17 -21.57 -32.77
CA ARG A 772 -11.08 -22.49 -32.41
C ARG A 772 -10.10 -21.81 -31.46
N PRO A 773 -9.93 -22.31 -30.22
CA PRO A 773 -8.97 -21.75 -29.27
C PRO A 773 -7.54 -22.17 -29.59
N PHE A 774 -6.58 -21.29 -29.34
CA PHE A 774 -5.16 -21.48 -29.63
C PHE A 774 -4.33 -21.09 -28.40
N GLY A 775 -3.82 -19.86 -28.34
CA GLY A 775 -3.01 -19.35 -27.25
C GLY A 775 -3.81 -19.19 -25.96
N ILE A 776 -3.16 -19.31 -24.81
CA ILE A 776 -3.74 -19.04 -23.51
C ILE A 776 -2.66 -18.50 -22.57
N ALA A 777 -3.02 -17.51 -21.77
CA ALA A 777 -2.16 -16.99 -20.72
C ALA A 777 -3.02 -16.34 -19.63
N PHE A 778 -2.62 -16.53 -18.38
CA PHE A 778 -3.26 -15.98 -17.20
C PHE A 778 -2.26 -15.14 -16.42
N VAL A 779 -2.67 -13.95 -15.98
CA VAL A 779 -1.84 -13.05 -15.15
C VAL A 779 -1.87 -13.46 -13.69
N ASP A 780 -2.99 -14.05 -13.25
CA ASP A 780 -3.23 -14.66 -11.95
C ASP A 780 -4.31 -15.75 -12.10
N GLU A 781 -4.82 -16.30 -10.99
CA GLU A 781 -5.78 -17.41 -11.03
C GLU A 781 -7.14 -17.03 -11.64
N ASP A 782 -7.48 -15.74 -11.63
CA ASP A 782 -8.79 -15.23 -12.00
C ASP A 782 -8.80 -14.56 -13.38
N ARG A 783 -7.70 -13.88 -13.74
CA ARG A 783 -7.61 -13.01 -14.91
C ARG A 783 -6.73 -13.61 -16.00
N GLY A 784 -7.27 -13.71 -17.22
CA GLY A 784 -6.51 -14.24 -18.35
C GLY A 784 -7.20 -14.13 -19.71
N TRP A 785 -6.49 -14.57 -20.74
CA TRP A 785 -6.93 -14.53 -22.13
C TRP A 785 -6.79 -15.88 -22.83
N VAL A 786 -7.68 -16.12 -23.79
CA VAL A 786 -7.60 -17.18 -24.79
C VAL A 786 -7.55 -16.53 -26.18
N GLY A 787 -6.45 -16.72 -26.88
CA GLY A 787 -6.33 -16.41 -28.29
C GLY A 787 -7.12 -17.43 -29.10
N ALA A 788 -7.96 -16.99 -30.02
CA ALA A 788 -8.77 -17.87 -30.86
C ALA A 788 -8.93 -17.29 -32.28
N MET A 789 -9.61 -18.02 -33.15
CA MET A 789 -10.18 -17.47 -34.38
C MET A 789 -11.72 -17.56 -34.30
N PRO A 790 -12.47 -16.59 -34.84
CA PRO A 790 -11.98 -15.38 -35.49
C PRO A 790 -11.52 -14.26 -34.53
N HIS A 791 -11.85 -14.35 -33.24
CA HIS A 791 -11.53 -13.37 -32.19
C HIS A 791 -11.05 -14.09 -30.91
N GLY A 792 -10.50 -13.34 -29.95
CA GLY A 792 -10.08 -13.86 -28.64
C GLY A 792 -11.17 -13.79 -27.57
N PHE A 793 -10.84 -14.30 -26.40
CA PHE A 793 -11.68 -14.29 -25.20
C PHE A 793 -10.85 -13.88 -23.98
N GLN A 794 -11.50 -13.29 -22.98
CA GLN A 794 -10.91 -12.90 -21.70
C GLN A 794 -11.83 -13.32 -20.55
N THR A 795 -11.26 -13.49 -19.37
CA THR A 795 -11.96 -13.86 -18.14
C THR A 795 -11.37 -13.11 -16.95
N ILE A 796 -12.19 -12.95 -15.90
CA ILE A 796 -11.83 -12.31 -14.61
C ILE A 796 -12.28 -13.11 -13.39
N ASP A 797 -12.81 -14.31 -13.63
CA ASP A 797 -13.36 -15.20 -12.62
C ASP A 797 -12.80 -16.61 -12.77
N GLY A 798 -11.58 -16.71 -13.32
CA GLY A 798 -10.85 -17.95 -13.48
C GLY A 798 -11.46 -18.87 -14.52
N GLY A 799 -12.09 -18.28 -15.54
CA GLY A 799 -12.72 -18.98 -16.66
C GLY A 799 -14.15 -19.44 -16.39
N LEU A 800 -14.77 -19.08 -15.26
CA LEU A 800 -16.20 -19.37 -15.01
C LEU A 800 -17.08 -18.69 -16.06
N THR A 801 -16.71 -17.48 -16.47
CA THR A 801 -17.29 -16.77 -17.61
C THR A 801 -16.22 -16.22 -18.54
N TRP A 802 -16.57 -16.13 -19.83
CA TRP A 802 -15.68 -15.63 -20.89
C TRP A 802 -16.38 -14.53 -21.69
N THR A 803 -15.66 -13.43 -21.89
CA THR A 803 -16.09 -12.31 -22.73
C THR A 803 -15.23 -12.24 -23.98
N LYS A 804 -15.83 -11.99 -25.14
CA LYS A 804 -15.07 -11.79 -26.38
C LYS A 804 -14.18 -10.55 -26.25
N THR A 805 -12.96 -10.63 -26.76
CA THR A 805 -12.02 -9.51 -26.81
C THR A 805 -11.23 -9.54 -28.11
N GLU A 806 -10.91 -8.35 -28.62
CA GLU A 806 -10.28 -8.17 -29.92
C GLU A 806 -8.78 -7.92 -29.73
N PHE A 807 -7.95 -8.93 -30.01
CA PHE A 807 -6.48 -8.80 -29.93
C PHE A 807 -5.74 -9.58 -31.03
N GLY A 808 -6.33 -9.59 -32.22
CA GLY A 808 -5.83 -10.26 -33.40
C GLY A 808 -6.51 -11.61 -33.65
N ASN A 809 -6.41 -12.08 -34.90
CA ASN A 809 -6.98 -13.35 -35.33
C ASN A 809 -5.96 -14.49 -35.21
N ALA A 810 -6.44 -15.68 -34.84
CA ALA A 810 -5.66 -16.91 -34.72
C ALA A 810 -4.42 -16.75 -33.82
N VAL A 811 -4.57 -16.05 -32.69
CA VAL A 811 -3.48 -15.82 -31.73
C VAL A 811 -2.99 -17.14 -31.14
N ASN A 812 -1.79 -17.55 -31.55
CA ASN A 812 -1.20 -18.84 -31.21
C ASN A 812 -0.51 -18.85 -29.84
N LYS A 813 0.05 -17.72 -29.42
CA LYS A 813 0.82 -17.61 -28.18
C LYS A 813 0.60 -16.25 -27.55
N ILE A 814 0.50 -16.25 -26.23
CA ILE A 814 0.42 -15.06 -25.39
C ILE A 814 1.56 -15.18 -24.37
N ARG A 815 2.33 -14.10 -24.19
CA ARG A 815 3.44 -13.99 -23.24
C ARG A 815 3.10 -12.91 -22.23
N ILE A 816 3.25 -13.20 -20.94
CA ILE A 816 3.10 -12.20 -19.88
C ILE A 816 4.48 -12.01 -19.25
N LEU A 817 4.89 -10.76 -19.11
CA LEU A 817 6.11 -10.33 -18.45
C LEU A 817 5.73 -9.48 -17.24
N PRO A 818 5.91 -9.97 -16.01
CA PRO A 818 5.72 -9.17 -14.81
C PRO A 818 6.70 -7.98 -14.76
N ILE A 819 6.22 -6.80 -14.35
CA ILE A 819 7.02 -5.58 -14.16
C ILE A 819 6.55 -4.85 -12.88
N GLY A 820 7.29 -5.01 -11.78
CA GLY A 820 6.86 -4.48 -10.48
C GLY A 820 5.53 -5.11 -10.06
N GLU A 821 4.54 -4.28 -9.73
CA GLU A 821 3.15 -4.70 -9.47
C GLU A 821 2.30 -4.86 -10.74
N GLY A 822 2.83 -4.47 -11.90
CA GLY A 822 2.15 -4.55 -13.19
C GLY A 822 2.69 -5.65 -14.09
N PHE A 823 2.28 -5.63 -15.36
CA PHE A 823 2.79 -6.53 -16.39
C PHE A 823 2.70 -5.93 -17.80
N VAL A 824 3.46 -6.52 -18.72
CA VAL A 824 3.30 -6.34 -20.16
C VAL A 824 3.01 -7.69 -20.78
N ALA A 825 1.98 -7.75 -21.63
CA ALA A 825 1.58 -8.93 -22.35
C ALA A 825 1.77 -8.75 -23.86
N TYR A 826 2.15 -9.82 -24.55
CA TYR A 826 2.30 -9.86 -26.01
C TYR A 826 1.54 -11.05 -26.58
N ALA A 827 0.74 -10.80 -27.61
CA ALA A 827 -0.08 -11.80 -28.29
C ALA A 827 0.34 -11.88 -29.75
N ILE A 828 0.62 -13.09 -30.26
CA ILE A 828 1.04 -13.31 -31.64
C ILE A 828 0.12 -14.30 -32.35
N GLY A 829 -0.44 -13.86 -33.48
CA GLY A 829 -1.27 -14.64 -34.40
C GLY A 829 -0.98 -14.21 -35.84
N VAL A 830 -2.01 -13.88 -36.62
CA VAL A 830 -1.80 -13.21 -37.92
C VAL A 830 -1.02 -11.90 -37.73
N GLU A 831 -1.32 -11.20 -36.63
CA GLU A 831 -0.69 -9.94 -36.22
C GLU A 831 -0.11 -10.10 -34.82
N VAL A 832 0.77 -9.17 -34.43
CA VAL A 832 1.30 -9.09 -33.07
C VAL A 832 0.67 -7.91 -32.35
N HIS A 833 0.22 -8.15 -31.12
CA HIS A 833 -0.38 -7.15 -30.25
C HIS A 833 0.36 -7.10 -28.91
N LYS A 834 0.29 -5.93 -28.26
CA LYS A 834 0.84 -5.66 -26.94
C LYS A 834 -0.25 -5.08 -26.06
N ALA A 835 -0.31 -5.53 -24.81
CA ALA A 835 -1.13 -4.94 -23.78
C ALA A 835 -0.26 -4.70 -22.54
N SER A 836 -0.56 -3.70 -21.74
CA SER A 836 0.22 -3.40 -20.54
C SER A 836 -0.65 -2.81 -19.46
N ALA A 837 -0.56 -3.39 -18.27
CA ALA A 837 -1.08 -2.80 -17.04
C ALA A 837 0.14 -2.46 -16.19
N LEU A 838 0.66 -1.26 -16.37
CA LEU A 838 1.79 -0.76 -15.58
C LEU A 838 1.23 -0.12 -14.31
N PRO A 839 1.99 -0.09 -13.19
CA PRO A 839 1.68 0.79 -12.08
C PRO A 839 1.50 2.22 -12.63
N ALA A 840 0.56 3.00 -12.10
CA ALA A 840 0.36 4.38 -12.54
C ALA A 840 1.72 5.08 -12.63
N ALA A 841 2.08 5.52 -13.83
CA ALA A 841 3.35 6.19 -14.05
C ALA A 841 3.35 7.47 -13.20
N ASP A 842 4.31 7.55 -12.28
CA ASP A 842 4.62 8.73 -11.50
C ASP A 842 4.70 9.94 -12.46
N GLU A 843 3.82 10.94 -12.28
CA GLU A 843 3.71 12.14 -13.13
C GLU A 843 5.00 13.01 -13.16
N ARG A 844 6.08 12.55 -12.54
CA ARG A 844 7.38 13.23 -12.51
C ARG A 844 8.20 13.17 -13.80
N ASP A 845 7.82 12.35 -14.78
CA ASP A 845 8.58 12.17 -16.04
C ASP A 845 7.83 12.68 -17.31
N ARG A 846 6.91 13.64 -17.18
CA ARG A 846 6.35 14.39 -18.32
C ARG A 846 6.60 15.89 -18.24
#